data_AF-A0A436ZW30-F1
#
_entry.id   AF-A0A436ZW30-F1
#
_cell.length_a   1.000
_cell.length_b   1.000
_cell.length_c   1.000
_cell.angle_alpha   90.00
_cell.angle_beta   90.00
_cell.angle_gamma   90.00
#
_symmetry.space_group_name_H-M   'P 1'
#
loop_
_entity.id
_entity.type
_entity.pdbx_description
1 polymer ?
#
loop_
_entity_poly.entity_id
_entity_poly.type
_entity_poly.pdbx_seq_one_letter_code
_entity_poly.pdbx_strand_id
1 'polypeptide(L)'
;MADAENKPESTPLAIFRPNNLNNDDDGSDYILLAASGASPPTLEVSNLQQPISESLWSLIIDPANLPPHLKLRASQIHVIISNNSGLKTAQGYYDGLLSPLLSYLRVAHTTHITSSPTSIAEFTTQIASNGLENLIILLSGDTGVTEYINAVPTTSQKITICVLPLGTANAFASAHGLGLKDLLHGKPTLFPTFTATFSPSSRENGELLMESLTKTSSIRGCVVASYGFHASIVGGSETPEYRKHGINKFKMVAEEVMKGTFLGGAGNGFQPYNATVKGVDAAKGGTKHSYLMLALVDRMEPTFVISPKSRDGQVWALYTGDISGKDLIDTLIMGAYAGGKHVEHEIVGYEESKGFRIENMEDKEPWKRWVCVDGRFVEVPEGEGWVEIKIEANCISSIVFSETEHSSSAKPRLTGCDRDVVNSPSSSCATESDVQTLLAVPPALNLYLPFRVSILSLGPILALPPKALSQRPRLPTELSNLTPPTMSVEQLMDETAARKTAMHPLLHSYIGGHRSSLPTPSLCLSLPTIQRNCDIFHRSLDGLDISFRAHVKTHKTVEVTKIELGPKHHSVITSTIREIRGLKPLVDDGTVSDVLYGLPPAASYVATLSSLSKNIPNLRLLVDHPTQIANLNSLPPLCGRPWSVFIKLDTGYRRAGLEPSSDSLKELLKSAILHRNISIHGFYAHAGDSYSSKTEDDSVSYLKTELSTVLAAVKTLNDVSHSLDITDVNNRPLVLSIGATPTAHVVSNLKSLGKELGVEFPDNCSLEIHAGNYPFNDLQQLATGVVPPPDPAFPGNSSLACTVNVEVVSVYPNRNEALVNSGVLAIGREPGQYPGFGRVRGKEKWVLGRISQEHGVLTLDRGNKDKAGEDEVEKAFKVGEKLALDIQHACVAAASHDWYFVLDDKEIVVDVWYPWRGWM
;
A
#
# COMPACT_ATOMS: atom_id res chain seq x y z
N MET A 1 -1.70 27.18 14.19
CA MET A 1 -2.58 26.07 14.63
C MET A 1 -3.44 25.68 13.43
N ALA A 2 -3.75 24.39 13.28
CA ALA A 2 -4.26 23.76 12.05
C ALA A 2 -3.20 23.58 10.94
N ASP A 3 -2.20 22.75 11.22
CA ASP A 3 -1.40 22.00 10.23
C ASP A 3 -1.32 20.55 10.75
N ALA A 4 -2.07 19.63 10.15
CA ALA A 4 -2.04 18.17 10.38
C ALA A 4 -2.84 17.46 9.27
N GLU A 5 -2.58 16.16 9.07
CA GLU A 5 -3.17 15.27 8.04
C GLU A 5 -2.72 15.54 6.58
N ASN A 6 -2.22 14.58 5.78
CA ASN A 6 -1.93 13.16 6.04
C ASN A 6 -0.68 12.74 5.23
N LYS A 7 0.48 12.62 5.90
CA LYS A 7 1.55 11.70 5.51
C LYS A 7 1.48 10.48 6.45
N PRO A 8 1.85 9.26 6.02
CA PRO A 8 2.17 8.21 6.99
C PRO A 8 3.34 8.70 7.84
N GLU A 9 3.10 8.92 9.13
CA GLU A 9 4.09 9.53 10.03
C GLU A 9 5.31 8.61 10.21
N SER A 10 6.50 9.18 10.10
CA SER A 10 7.73 8.46 10.45
C SER A 10 7.67 8.08 11.93
N THR A 11 7.82 6.80 12.24
CA THR A 11 7.66 6.28 13.60
C THR A 11 8.96 6.47 14.40
N PRO A 12 8.97 7.30 15.47
CA PRO A 12 10.15 7.47 16.32
C PRO A 12 10.58 6.14 16.95
N LEU A 13 11.88 5.80 16.87
CA LEU A 13 12.45 4.57 17.42
C LEU A 13 13.33 4.83 18.64
N ALA A 14 14.23 5.80 18.55
CA ALA A 14 15.20 6.13 19.59
C ALA A 14 15.67 7.59 19.49
N ILE A 15 16.02 8.17 20.62
CA ILE A 15 16.58 9.53 20.72
C ILE A 15 17.93 9.44 21.45
N PHE A 16 18.93 10.11 20.91
CA PHE A 16 20.30 10.08 21.41
C PHE A 16 20.74 11.45 21.89
N ARG A 17 21.45 11.48 23.01
CA ARG A 17 22.23 12.66 23.43
C ARG A 17 23.68 12.46 22.97
N PRO A 18 24.23 13.30 22.08
CA PRO A 18 25.63 13.18 21.67
C PRO A 18 26.55 13.54 22.86
N ASN A 19 27.31 12.56 23.35
CA ASN A 19 28.23 12.73 24.47
C ASN A 19 29.46 13.58 24.08
N ASN A 20 29.43 14.86 24.41
CA ASN A 20 30.62 15.70 24.56
C ASN A 20 30.59 16.49 25.88
N LEU A 21 31.30 15.93 26.87
CA LEU A 21 32.15 16.61 27.84
C LEU A 21 31.63 17.85 28.59
N ASN A 22 31.43 17.66 29.90
CA ASN A 22 31.80 18.60 30.97
C ASN A 22 31.53 20.09 30.72
N ASN A 23 30.26 20.49 30.74
CA ASN A 23 29.79 21.70 31.44
C ASN A 23 28.27 21.59 31.64
N ASP A 24 27.78 22.18 32.73
CA ASP A 24 26.36 22.48 32.84
C ASP A 24 26.02 23.60 31.82
N ASP A 25 24.90 23.44 31.11
CA ASP A 25 24.30 24.42 30.19
C ASP A 25 25.06 24.69 28.86
N ASP A 26 25.04 23.72 27.93
CA ASP A 26 25.30 23.98 26.50
C ASP A 26 24.34 23.20 25.57
N GLY A 27 23.88 23.88 24.51
CA GLY A 27 22.73 23.57 23.66
C GLY A 27 22.94 22.42 22.68
N SER A 28 23.25 21.24 23.21
CA SER A 28 23.44 20.01 22.42
C SER A 28 22.11 19.50 21.84
N ASP A 29 21.99 19.55 20.51
CA ASP A 29 20.90 18.93 19.77
C ASP A 29 20.86 17.41 20.03
N TYR A 30 19.66 16.87 20.23
CA TYR A 30 19.46 15.42 20.28
C TYR A 30 19.33 14.86 18.87
N ILE A 31 19.62 13.57 18.67
CA ILE A 31 19.44 12.89 17.38
C ILE A 31 18.25 11.94 17.49
N LEU A 32 17.25 12.10 16.62
CA LEU A 32 16.13 11.18 16.44
C LEU A 32 16.46 10.16 15.37
N LEU A 33 16.30 8.88 15.70
CA LEU A 33 16.16 7.79 14.76
C LEU A 33 14.68 7.43 14.63
N ALA A 34 14.18 7.40 13.40
CA ALA A 34 12.81 7.02 13.07
C ALA A 34 12.77 5.97 11.94
N ALA A 35 11.71 5.17 11.89
CA ALA A 35 11.38 4.38 10.72
C ALA A 35 10.48 5.21 9.78
N SER A 36 10.87 5.32 8.51
CA SER A 36 10.03 5.98 7.49
C SER A 36 8.70 5.26 7.30
N GLY A 37 7.66 5.98 6.88
CA GLY A 37 6.37 5.41 6.46
C GLY A 37 6.39 4.62 5.14
N ALA A 38 7.57 4.21 4.65
CA ALA A 38 7.73 3.42 3.43
C ALA A 38 7.51 1.91 3.69
N SER A 39 7.31 1.14 2.62
CA SER A 39 7.22 -0.33 2.68
C SER A 39 8.11 -0.96 1.61
N PRO A 40 9.23 -1.62 1.97
CA PRO A 40 9.78 -1.73 3.33
C PRO A 40 10.22 -0.36 3.90
N PRO A 41 10.23 -0.18 5.23
CA PRO A 41 10.66 1.06 5.86
C PRO A 41 12.18 1.23 5.81
N THR A 42 12.63 2.47 5.93
CA THR A 42 14.05 2.85 5.97
C THR A 42 14.36 3.65 7.23
N LEU A 43 15.61 3.60 7.69
CA LEU A 43 16.07 4.44 8.81
C LEU A 43 16.15 5.92 8.38
N GLU A 44 15.43 6.78 9.09
CA GLU A 44 15.55 8.22 9.02
C GLU A 44 16.33 8.73 10.24
N VAL A 45 17.23 9.69 10.01
CA VAL A 45 18.08 10.33 11.03
C VAL A 45 17.86 11.84 10.96
N SER A 46 17.48 12.46 12.06
CA SER A 46 17.25 13.91 12.14
C SER A 46 17.70 14.49 13.48
N ASN A 47 17.91 15.80 13.54
CA ASN A 47 18.19 16.49 14.80
C ASN A 47 16.88 16.96 15.44
N LEU A 48 16.75 16.74 16.75
CA LEU A 48 15.70 17.29 17.60
C LEU A 48 16.25 18.51 18.34
N GLN A 49 15.66 19.66 18.04
CA GLN A 49 15.87 20.89 18.81
C GLN A 49 15.19 20.77 20.18
N GLN A 50 15.79 21.39 21.20
CA GLN A 50 15.22 21.42 22.55
C GLN A 50 14.10 22.48 22.67
N PRO A 51 13.09 22.27 23.54
CA PRO A 51 12.90 21.12 24.42
C PRO A 51 12.21 19.93 23.72
N ILE A 52 12.62 18.70 24.08
CA ILE A 52 11.93 17.48 23.64
C ILE A 52 10.61 17.35 24.40
N SER A 53 9.51 17.06 23.69
CA SER A 53 8.22 16.70 24.30
C SER A 53 8.33 15.50 25.24
N GLU A 54 7.69 15.56 26.41
CA GLU A 54 7.68 14.49 27.43
C GLU A 54 7.27 13.13 26.85
N SER A 55 6.36 13.11 25.86
CA SER A 55 5.91 11.91 25.15
C SER A 55 7.01 11.13 24.42
N LEU A 56 8.16 11.76 24.17
CA LEU A 56 9.31 11.17 23.50
C LEU A 56 10.44 10.81 24.48
N TRP A 57 10.37 11.18 25.76
CA TRP A 57 11.44 10.91 26.73
C TRP A 57 11.67 9.42 26.96
N SER A 58 10.63 8.60 26.84
CA SER A 58 10.70 7.12 26.88
C SER A 58 11.51 6.51 25.74
N LEU A 59 11.84 7.27 24.69
CA LEU A 59 12.66 6.83 23.57
C LEU A 59 14.14 7.20 23.73
N ILE A 60 14.53 7.92 24.79
CA ILE A 60 15.91 8.34 25.00
C ILE A 60 16.78 7.13 25.38
N ILE A 61 17.81 6.87 24.59
CA ILE A 61 18.85 5.87 24.88
C ILE A 61 20.24 6.47 24.80
N ASP A 62 21.10 6.05 25.72
CA ASP A 62 22.52 6.34 25.71
C ASP A 62 23.25 5.25 24.88
N PRO A 63 23.98 5.59 23.80
CA PRO A 63 24.78 4.62 23.04
C PRO A 63 25.81 3.87 23.90
N ALA A 64 26.30 4.49 24.98
CA ALA A 64 27.22 3.84 25.91
C ALA A 64 26.50 2.84 26.85
N ASN A 65 25.17 2.93 26.98
CA ASN A 65 24.39 2.16 27.93
C ASN A 65 23.17 1.44 27.31
N LEU A 66 23.34 0.82 26.14
CA LEU A 66 22.34 -0.04 25.50
C LEU A 66 21.81 -1.16 26.42
N PRO A 67 20.60 -1.72 26.17
CA PRO A 67 20.10 -2.89 26.89
C PRO A 67 21.09 -4.06 26.94
N PRO A 68 21.09 -4.89 28.02
CA PRO A 68 22.05 -5.98 28.19
C PRO A 68 22.12 -6.95 27.01
N HIS A 69 20.98 -7.30 26.40
CA HIS A 69 20.93 -8.20 25.23
C HIS A 69 21.59 -7.63 23.97
N LEU A 70 21.71 -6.31 23.84
CA LEU A 70 22.44 -5.63 22.75
C LEU A 70 23.94 -5.41 23.05
N LYS A 71 24.38 -5.65 24.28
CA LYS A 71 25.80 -5.57 24.71
C LYS A 71 26.58 -6.87 24.53
N LEU A 72 25.95 -7.91 23.98
CA LEU A 72 26.59 -9.19 23.66
C LEU A 72 27.62 -9.05 22.53
N ARG A 73 28.54 -10.01 22.40
CA ARG A 73 29.55 -10.00 21.33
C ARG A 73 28.92 -10.30 19.96
N ALA A 74 29.57 -9.90 18.87
CA ALA A 74 29.09 -10.15 17.50
C ALA A 74 28.81 -11.64 17.18
N SER A 75 29.51 -12.57 17.83
CA SER A 75 29.30 -14.02 17.72
C SER A 75 28.11 -14.56 18.52
N GLN A 76 27.46 -13.71 19.31
CA GLN A 76 26.33 -14.01 20.20
C GLN A 76 25.04 -13.28 19.77
N ILE A 77 25.13 -12.28 18.88
CA ILE A 77 23.97 -11.60 18.29
C ILE A 77 23.77 -12.11 16.87
N HIS A 78 22.62 -12.72 16.62
CA HIS A 78 22.27 -13.36 15.35
C HIS A 78 21.00 -12.73 14.77
N VAL A 79 21.00 -12.40 13.48
CA VAL A 79 19.82 -11.92 12.76
C VAL A 79 19.42 -12.99 11.76
N ILE A 80 18.23 -13.58 11.93
CA ILE A 80 17.68 -14.59 11.02
C ILE A 80 16.67 -13.91 10.10
N ILE A 81 16.96 -13.86 8.80
CA ILE A 81 16.17 -13.18 7.77
C ILE A 81 15.38 -14.21 6.97
N SER A 82 14.05 -14.24 7.14
CA SER A 82 13.18 -15.21 6.49
C SER A 82 12.65 -14.71 5.13
N ASN A 83 13.48 -14.86 4.09
CA ASN A 83 13.25 -14.25 2.76
C ASN A 83 11.97 -14.68 2.03
N ASN A 84 11.46 -15.87 2.32
CA ASN A 84 10.21 -16.38 1.73
C ASN A 84 8.98 -16.23 2.65
N SER A 85 9.13 -15.64 3.84
CA SER A 85 8.00 -15.37 4.73
C SER A 85 7.17 -14.17 4.28
N GLY A 86 5.87 -14.21 4.60
CA GLY A 86 4.94 -13.08 4.45
C GLY A 86 4.94 -12.43 3.07
N LEU A 87 5.13 -11.10 3.06
CA LEU A 87 5.19 -10.27 1.84
C LEU A 87 6.57 -10.26 1.17
N LYS A 88 7.51 -11.13 1.59
CA LYS A 88 8.91 -11.17 1.16
C LYS A 88 9.69 -9.87 1.40
N THR A 89 9.27 -9.09 2.40
CA THR A 89 9.87 -7.81 2.79
C THR A 89 11.02 -7.93 3.78
N ALA A 90 11.28 -9.13 4.34
CA ALA A 90 12.29 -9.36 5.39
C ALA A 90 13.69 -8.84 5.03
N GLN A 91 14.16 -9.13 3.81
CA GLN A 91 15.46 -8.64 3.32
C GLN A 91 15.48 -7.11 3.24
N GLY A 92 14.46 -6.50 2.62
CA GLY A 92 14.37 -5.04 2.50
C GLY A 92 14.20 -4.29 3.83
N TYR A 93 13.52 -4.91 4.80
CA TYR A 93 13.42 -4.39 6.18
C TYR A 93 14.79 -4.44 6.89
N TYR A 94 15.54 -5.53 6.70
CA TYR A 94 16.89 -5.64 7.20
C TYR A 94 17.82 -4.60 6.59
N ASP A 95 17.88 -4.52 5.25
CA ASP A 95 18.80 -3.63 4.53
C ASP A 95 18.45 -2.14 4.71
N GLY A 96 17.16 -1.80 4.70
CA GLY A 96 16.69 -0.41 4.78
C GLY A 96 16.65 0.17 6.19
N LEU A 97 16.34 -0.64 7.21
CA LEU A 97 16.06 -0.16 8.57
C LEU A 97 16.91 -0.81 9.65
N LEU A 98 16.85 -2.14 9.82
CA LEU A 98 17.48 -2.79 10.98
C LEU A 98 19.01 -2.76 10.91
N SER A 99 19.61 -3.04 9.75
CA SER A 99 21.07 -3.05 9.59
C SER A 99 21.67 -1.64 9.75
N PRO A 100 21.12 -0.57 9.12
CA PRO A 100 21.51 0.81 9.44
C PRO A 100 21.36 1.17 10.92
N LEU A 101 20.27 0.76 11.58
CA LEU A 101 20.02 1.03 13.00
C LEU A 101 21.07 0.35 13.90
N LEU A 102 21.32 -0.95 13.71
CA LEU A 102 22.33 -1.69 14.46
C LEU A 102 23.75 -1.13 14.19
N SER A 103 24.04 -0.72 12.95
CA SER A 103 25.30 -0.06 12.60
C SER A 103 25.46 1.29 13.31
N TYR A 104 24.41 2.11 13.37
CA TYR A 104 24.39 3.38 14.08
C TYR A 104 24.63 3.19 15.59
N LEU A 105 24.00 2.16 16.16
CA LEU A 105 24.19 1.72 17.55
C LEU A 105 25.54 1.02 17.82
N ARG A 106 26.35 0.79 16.79
CA ARG A 106 27.61 0.02 16.85
C ARG A 106 27.43 -1.43 17.34
N VAL A 107 26.24 -2.00 17.16
CA VAL A 107 25.92 -3.40 17.47
C VAL A 107 26.33 -4.29 16.30
N ALA A 108 27.45 -4.97 16.46
CA ALA A 108 27.91 -5.98 15.51
C ALA A 108 27.14 -7.30 15.71
N HIS A 109 26.83 -8.00 14.62
CA HIS A 109 25.98 -9.20 14.62
C HIS A 109 26.33 -10.13 13.44
N THR A 110 25.87 -11.37 13.52
CA THR A 110 25.97 -12.38 12.46
C THR A 110 24.62 -12.52 11.74
N THR A 111 24.61 -12.55 10.41
CA THR A 111 23.38 -12.77 9.62
C THR A 111 23.24 -14.21 9.16
N HIS A 112 21.99 -14.69 9.16
CA HIS A 112 21.60 -15.99 8.61
C HIS A 112 20.38 -15.77 7.70
N ILE A 113 20.44 -16.22 6.45
CA ILE A 113 19.38 -16.03 5.46
C ILE A 113 18.74 -17.39 5.16
N THR A 114 17.41 -17.48 5.22
CA THR A 114 16.72 -18.76 4.96
C THR A 114 16.75 -19.15 3.48
N SER A 115 17.01 -20.43 3.22
CA SER A 115 17.05 -21.03 1.88
C SER A 115 16.10 -22.22 1.72
N SER A 116 15.57 -22.74 2.83
CA SER A 116 14.65 -23.88 2.91
C SER A 116 13.58 -23.64 3.99
N PRO A 117 12.48 -24.44 4.01
CA PRO A 117 11.53 -24.49 5.13
C PRO A 117 12.11 -25.04 6.45
N THR A 118 13.39 -25.40 6.48
CA THR A 118 14.08 -25.97 7.66
C THR A 118 15.13 -25.02 8.23
N SER A 119 15.46 -23.94 7.52
CA SER A 119 16.61 -23.08 7.83
C SER A 119 16.53 -22.45 9.22
N ILE A 120 15.36 -22.01 9.70
CA ILE A 120 15.23 -21.38 11.02
C ILE A 120 15.55 -22.40 12.12
N ALA A 121 15.03 -23.62 12.00
CA ALA A 121 15.32 -24.70 12.93
C ALA A 121 16.81 -25.12 12.92
N GLU A 122 17.41 -25.22 11.73
CA GLU A 122 18.84 -25.53 11.55
C GLU A 122 19.74 -24.48 12.19
N PHE A 123 19.53 -23.19 11.88
CA PHE A 123 20.28 -22.08 12.48
C PHE A 123 20.07 -22.00 13.99
N THR A 124 18.82 -22.18 14.47
CA THR A 124 18.50 -22.17 15.91
C THR A 124 19.24 -23.29 16.65
N THR A 125 19.25 -24.50 16.10
CA THR A 125 19.98 -25.65 16.67
C THR A 125 21.48 -25.39 16.70
N GLN A 126 22.04 -24.83 15.61
CA GLN A 126 23.44 -24.46 15.52
C GLN A 126 23.82 -23.41 16.57
N ILE A 127 23.03 -22.33 16.71
CA ILE A 127 23.25 -21.27 17.70
C ILE A 127 23.14 -21.85 19.13
N ALA A 128 22.10 -22.63 19.42
CA ALA A 128 21.90 -23.26 20.73
C ALA A 128 23.06 -24.19 21.13
N SER A 129 23.69 -24.87 20.16
CA SER A 129 24.79 -25.80 20.41
C SER A 129 26.08 -25.14 20.93
N ASN A 130 26.22 -23.81 20.80
CA ASN A 130 27.44 -23.11 21.22
C ASN A 130 27.59 -22.95 22.75
N GLY A 131 26.51 -23.19 23.53
CA GLY A 131 26.50 -23.10 24.99
C GLY A 131 26.67 -21.69 25.57
N LEU A 132 26.71 -20.65 24.73
CA LEU A 132 26.82 -19.25 25.09
C LEU A 132 25.43 -18.64 25.40
N GLU A 133 25.45 -17.43 25.96
CA GLU A 133 24.31 -16.53 25.90
C GLU A 133 24.17 -15.97 24.47
N ASN A 134 22.97 -16.01 23.88
CA ASN A 134 22.75 -15.55 22.51
C ASN A 134 21.46 -14.73 22.41
N LEU A 135 21.49 -13.66 21.61
CA LEU A 135 20.31 -12.94 21.13
C LEU A 135 20.03 -13.37 19.68
N ILE A 136 18.79 -13.78 19.41
CA ILE A 136 18.29 -14.03 18.05
C ILE A 136 17.25 -12.95 17.72
N ILE A 137 17.52 -12.14 16.69
CA ILE A 137 16.56 -11.20 16.11
C ILE A 137 15.95 -11.91 14.89
N LEU A 138 14.69 -12.33 15.01
CA LEU A 138 13.99 -13.14 14.01
C LEU A 138 13.06 -12.28 13.15
N LEU A 139 13.40 -12.12 11.87
CA LEU A 139 12.60 -11.42 10.87
C LEU A 139 11.75 -12.46 10.13
N SER A 140 10.60 -12.80 10.70
CA SER A 140 9.69 -13.85 10.21
C SER A 140 8.25 -13.59 10.67
N GLY A 141 7.33 -14.48 10.33
CA GLY A 141 6.01 -14.59 10.97
C GLY A 141 5.96 -15.68 12.05
N ASP A 142 4.78 -15.91 12.62
CA ASP A 142 4.55 -16.86 13.73
C ASP A 142 5.08 -18.27 13.46
N THR A 143 4.98 -18.78 12.22
CA THR A 143 5.56 -20.09 11.85
C THR A 143 7.05 -20.19 12.16
N GLY A 144 7.81 -19.08 11.99
CA GLY A 144 9.22 -19.03 12.36
C GLY A 144 9.45 -19.02 13.87
N VAL A 145 8.51 -18.49 14.67
CA VAL A 145 8.53 -18.58 16.13
C VAL A 145 8.27 -20.03 16.55
N THR A 146 7.31 -20.71 15.93
CA THR A 146 7.05 -22.15 16.16
C THR A 146 8.24 -23.01 15.76
N GLU A 147 8.87 -22.78 14.61
CA GLU A 147 10.11 -23.46 14.18
C GLU A 147 11.25 -23.25 15.19
N TYR A 148 11.45 -22.00 15.63
CA TYR A 148 12.43 -21.65 16.67
C TYR A 148 12.15 -22.40 17.98
N ILE A 149 10.95 -22.29 18.56
CA ILE A 149 10.61 -22.93 19.85
C ILE A 149 10.82 -24.45 19.78
N ASN A 150 10.44 -25.08 18.66
CA ASN A 150 10.63 -26.51 18.49
C ASN A 150 12.10 -26.93 18.30
N ALA A 151 12.96 -26.05 17.79
CA ALA A 151 14.40 -26.29 17.63
C ALA A 151 15.24 -25.96 18.88
N VAL A 152 14.77 -25.10 19.79
CA VAL A 152 15.50 -24.78 21.04
C VAL A 152 15.46 -25.97 22.02
N PRO A 153 16.61 -26.43 22.55
CA PRO A 153 16.64 -27.46 23.59
C PRO A 153 15.90 -27.02 24.85
N THR A 154 15.17 -27.92 25.51
CA THR A 154 14.37 -27.66 26.72
C THR A 154 15.17 -27.16 27.93
N THR A 155 16.50 -27.22 27.88
CA THR A 155 17.43 -26.73 28.90
C THR A 155 18.03 -25.35 28.59
N SER A 156 17.71 -24.74 27.44
CA SER A 156 18.46 -23.62 26.86
C SER A 156 18.00 -22.22 27.30
N GLN A 157 17.99 -21.95 28.60
CA GLN A 157 17.64 -20.62 29.16
C GLN A 157 18.57 -19.47 28.73
N LYS A 158 19.65 -19.76 28.00
CA LYS A 158 20.65 -18.80 27.54
C LYS A 158 20.30 -18.12 26.20
N ILE A 159 19.13 -18.40 25.63
CA ILE A 159 18.68 -17.77 24.39
C ILE A 159 17.59 -16.76 24.68
N THR A 160 17.82 -15.55 24.19
CA THR A 160 16.85 -14.47 24.12
C THR A 160 16.41 -14.30 22.66
N ILE A 161 15.11 -14.19 22.41
CA ILE A 161 14.57 -13.90 21.07
C ILE A 161 13.88 -12.53 21.03
N CYS A 162 14.12 -11.78 19.96
CA CYS A 162 13.34 -10.61 19.58
C CYS A 162 12.67 -10.91 18.23
N VAL A 163 11.35 -10.84 18.18
CA VAL A 163 10.57 -11.17 16.97
C VAL A 163 10.16 -9.89 16.26
N LEU A 164 10.54 -9.75 14.98
CA LEU A 164 10.11 -8.67 14.11
C LEU A 164 9.07 -9.25 13.11
N PRO A 165 7.78 -8.92 13.27
CA PRO A 165 6.68 -9.66 12.64
C PRO A 165 6.49 -9.26 11.16
N LEU A 166 7.18 -9.97 10.26
CA LEU A 166 7.15 -9.72 8.81
C LEU A 166 6.36 -10.77 8.03
N GLY A 167 5.62 -11.64 8.74
CA GLY A 167 4.63 -12.56 8.17
C GLY A 167 3.29 -11.89 7.81
N THR A 168 2.38 -12.64 7.17
CA THR A 168 1.02 -12.19 6.81
C THR A 168 -0.03 -12.38 7.90
N ALA A 169 0.25 -13.23 8.89
CA ALA A 169 -0.60 -13.47 10.05
C ALA A 169 0.35 -13.65 11.25
N ASN A 170 0.38 -12.67 12.13
CA ASN A 170 1.32 -12.60 13.26
C ASN A 170 0.51 -12.46 14.56
N ALA A 171 -0.23 -13.50 14.93
CA ALA A 171 -1.06 -13.54 16.12
C ALA A 171 -0.21 -13.35 17.39
N PHE A 172 0.92 -14.05 17.47
CA PHE A 172 1.89 -13.91 18.57
C PHE A 172 2.33 -12.46 18.74
N ALA A 173 2.76 -11.81 17.66
CA ALA A 173 3.20 -10.42 17.73
C ALA A 173 2.06 -9.43 17.95
N SER A 174 0.86 -9.70 17.43
CA SER A 174 -0.33 -8.84 17.60
C SER A 174 -0.84 -8.82 19.04
N ALA A 175 -0.77 -9.95 19.74
CA ALA A 175 -1.15 -10.07 21.14
C ALA A 175 -0.14 -9.43 22.11
N HIS A 176 1.13 -9.35 21.71
CA HIS A 176 2.22 -8.83 22.54
C HIS A 176 2.76 -7.47 22.09
N GLY A 177 2.21 -6.87 21.03
CA GLY A 177 2.62 -5.56 20.51
C GLY A 177 4.04 -5.51 19.92
N LEU A 178 4.60 -6.66 19.52
CA LEU A 178 6.03 -6.78 19.22
C LEU A 178 6.45 -6.01 17.96
N GLY A 179 7.57 -5.31 18.06
CA GLY A 179 8.23 -4.65 16.95
C GLY A 179 9.65 -4.19 17.28
N LEU A 180 10.14 -3.23 16.48
CA LEU A 180 11.53 -2.78 16.56
C LEU A 180 11.84 -1.98 17.85
N LYS A 181 10.82 -1.42 18.50
CA LYS A 181 10.98 -0.69 19.78
C LYS A 181 11.37 -1.64 20.91
N ASP A 182 10.84 -2.86 20.95
CA ASP A 182 11.14 -3.83 22.01
C ASP A 182 12.63 -4.21 22.00
N LEU A 183 13.27 -4.28 20.81
CA LEU A 183 14.70 -4.51 20.70
C LEU A 183 15.54 -3.45 21.44
N LEU A 184 15.11 -2.19 21.43
CA LEU A 184 15.84 -1.04 21.96
C LEU A 184 15.48 -0.68 23.41
N HIS A 185 14.22 -0.90 23.80
CA HIS A 185 13.66 -0.44 25.08
C HIS A 185 13.10 -1.56 25.96
N GLY A 186 12.95 -2.76 25.40
CA GLY A 186 12.37 -3.89 26.10
C GLY A 186 13.35 -4.67 26.98
N LYS A 187 12.81 -5.63 27.74
CA LYS A 187 13.56 -6.52 28.62
C LYS A 187 13.24 -7.98 28.30
N PRO A 188 14.23 -8.89 28.41
CA PRO A 188 13.98 -10.32 28.25
C PRO A 188 13.09 -10.86 29.38
N THR A 189 11.89 -11.33 29.02
CA THR A 189 10.92 -11.92 29.94
C THR A 189 10.63 -13.37 29.56
N LEU A 190 10.45 -14.24 30.54
CA LEU A 190 10.07 -15.64 30.32
C LEU A 190 8.62 -15.73 29.83
N PHE A 191 8.40 -16.40 28.71
CA PHE A 191 7.08 -16.59 28.11
C PHE A 191 6.63 -18.06 28.20
N PRO A 192 5.38 -18.35 28.64
CA PRO A 192 4.90 -19.74 28.75
C PRO A 192 4.74 -20.37 27.37
N THR A 193 4.91 -21.69 27.32
CA THR A 193 4.63 -22.48 26.12
C THR A 193 3.79 -23.69 26.50
N PHE A 194 3.20 -24.34 25.51
CA PHE A 194 2.55 -25.62 25.68
C PHE A 194 3.22 -26.69 24.82
N THR A 195 3.15 -27.93 25.26
CA THR A 195 3.47 -29.11 24.45
C THR A 195 2.18 -29.85 24.12
N ALA A 196 1.91 -30.04 22.83
CA ALA A 196 0.93 -30.97 22.31
C ALA A 196 1.63 -32.30 21.99
N THR A 197 1.35 -33.35 22.76
CA THR A 197 1.86 -34.71 22.55
C THR A 197 0.79 -35.55 21.88
N PHE A 198 1.17 -36.30 20.85
CA PHE A 198 0.26 -37.07 20.01
C PHE A 198 0.48 -38.57 20.19
N SER A 199 -0.57 -39.36 19.94
CA SER A 199 -0.48 -40.82 19.82
C SER A 199 0.54 -41.26 18.76
N PRO A 200 1.14 -42.46 18.90
CA PRO A 200 1.90 -43.08 17.82
C PRO A 200 1.10 -43.12 16.52
N SER A 201 1.78 -43.06 15.38
CA SER A 201 1.18 -43.03 14.03
C SER A 201 0.39 -41.77 13.63
N SER A 202 0.33 -40.74 14.48
CA SER A 202 -0.14 -39.40 14.04
C SER A 202 0.74 -38.83 12.92
N ARG A 203 0.12 -38.09 12.01
CA ARG A 203 0.76 -37.62 10.77
C ARG A 203 0.67 -36.11 10.58
N GLU A 204 1.70 -35.53 9.99
CA GLU A 204 1.75 -34.15 9.53
C GLU A 204 2.07 -34.16 8.03
N ASN A 205 1.26 -33.48 7.21
CA ASN A 205 1.38 -33.48 5.75
C ASN A 205 1.45 -34.90 5.11
N GLY A 206 0.92 -35.92 5.79
CA GLY A 206 0.95 -37.32 5.36
C GLY A 206 2.18 -38.12 5.85
N GLU A 207 3.23 -37.47 6.34
CA GLU A 207 4.40 -38.11 6.95
C GLU A 207 4.14 -38.43 8.42
N LEU A 208 4.80 -39.44 8.99
CA LEU A 208 4.69 -39.74 10.42
C LEU A 208 5.31 -38.59 11.23
N LEU A 209 4.65 -38.16 12.32
CA LEU A 209 5.14 -37.02 13.12
C LEU A 209 6.54 -37.26 13.71
N MET A 210 6.88 -38.53 14.02
CA MET A 210 8.21 -38.92 14.48
C MET A 210 9.29 -38.90 13.37
N GLU A 211 8.87 -38.84 12.11
CA GLU A 211 9.74 -38.73 10.92
C GLU A 211 9.76 -37.29 10.36
N SER A 212 8.80 -36.44 10.77
CA SER A 212 8.71 -35.03 10.37
C SER A 212 9.80 -34.17 11.05
N LEU A 213 9.81 -32.86 10.73
CA LEU A 213 10.88 -31.91 11.08
C LEU A 213 11.24 -31.86 12.58
N THR A 214 10.30 -32.16 13.48
CA THR A 214 10.57 -32.15 14.93
C THR A 214 11.20 -33.45 15.44
N LYS A 215 11.08 -34.58 14.71
CA LYS A 215 11.55 -35.92 15.09
C LYS A 215 11.09 -36.38 16.48
N THR A 216 9.90 -35.93 16.88
CA THR A 216 9.28 -36.14 18.19
C THR A 216 7.81 -36.46 18.01
N SER A 217 7.21 -37.19 18.96
CA SER A 217 5.75 -37.36 19.02
C SER A 217 5.04 -36.12 19.61
N SER A 218 5.70 -34.96 19.63
CA SER A 218 5.21 -33.75 20.28
C SER A 218 5.62 -32.49 19.53
N ILE A 219 4.73 -31.48 19.56
CA ILE A 219 4.96 -30.14 19.02
C ILE A 219 4.78 -29.14 20.16
N ARG A 220 5.74 -28.22 20.30
CA ARG A 220 5.64 -27.06 21.19
C ARG A 220 4.98 -25.88 20.48
N GLY A 221 4.14 -25.13 21.20
CA GLY A 221 3.50 -23.93 20.70
C GLY A 221 3.40 -22.81 21.74
N CYS A 222 3.10 -21.61 21.26
CA CYS A 222 3.04 -20.36 22.02
C CYS A 222 1.79 -19.52 21.73
N VAL A 223 0.96 -19.90 20.76
CA VAL A 223 -0.24 -19.15 20.37
C VAL A 223 -1.50 -19.95 20.73
N VAL A 224 -1.68 -21.12 20.12
CA VAL A 224 -2.96 -21.84 20.14
C VAL A 224 -2.84 -23.32 19.84
N ALA A 225 -3.55 -24.15 20.61
CA ALA A 225 -3.89 -25.52 20.25
C ALA A 225 -5.40 -25.66 20.09
N SER A 226 -5.90 -26.37 19.07
CA SER A 226 -7.34 -26.41 18.79
C SER A 226 -7.82 -27.65 18.06
N TYR A 227 -9.12 -27.90 18.19
CA TYR A 227 -9.88 -29.00 17.60
C TYR A 227 -11.26 -28.50 17.14
N GLY A 228 -11.88 -29.21 16.20
CA GLY A 228 -13.17 -28.84 15.61
C GLY A 228 -13.05 -27.82 14.48
N PHE A 229 -13.95 -26.83 14.45
CA PHE A 229 -14.08 -25.90 13.30
C PHE A 229 -12.79 -25.16 12.95
N HIS A 230 -12.07 -24.60 13.93
CA HIS A 230 -10.81 -23.89 13.66
C HIS A 230 -9.73 -24.81 13.07
N ALA A 231 -9.54 -26.00 13.65
CA ALA A 231 -8.55 -26.96 13.15
C ALA A 231 -8.87 -27.43 11.73
N SER A 232 -10.16 -27.61 11.41
CA SER A 232 -10.62 -28.01 10.08
C SER A 232 -10.38 -26.92 9.03
N ILE A 233 -10.59 -25.65 9.38
CA ILE A 233 -10.26 -24.50 8.53
C ILE A 233 -8.76 -24.44 8.25
N VAL A 234 -7.92 -24.56 9.30
CA VAL A 234 -6.47 -24.50 9.17
C VAL A 234 -5.94 -25.67 8.33
N GLY A 235 -6.25 -26.91 8.70
CA GLY A 235 -5.79 -28.09 7.96
C GLY A 235 -6.30 -28.15 6.52
N GLY A 236 -7.58 -27.83 6.32
CA GLY A 236 -8.19 -27.81 4.98
C GLY A 236 -7.52 -26.80 4.06
N SER A 237 -7.12 -25.65 4.61
CA SER A 237 -6.46 -24.58 3.85
C SER A 237 -5.08 -24.97 3.29
N GLU A 238 -4.41 -25.94 3.91
CA GLU A 238 -3.09 -26.43 3.50
C GLU A 238 -3.14 -27.59 2.51
N THR A 239 -4.32 -28.18 2.28
CA THR A 239 -4.49 -29.20 1.25
C THR A 239 -4.21 -28.61 -0.15
N PRO A 240 -3.77 -29.42 -1.13
CA PRO A 240 -3.42 -28.95 -2.49
C PRO A 240 -4.55 -28.22 -3.22
N GLU A 241 -5.81 -28.51 -2.86
CA GLU A 241 -6.98 -27.87 -3.45
C GLU A 241 -7.09 -26.40 -3.04
N TYR A 242 -7.02 -26.08 -1.74
CA TYR A 242 -7.22 -24.72 -1.24
C TYR A 242 -5.94 -23.88 -1.20
N ARG A 243 -4.76 -24.50 -1.05
CA ARG A 243 -3.46 -23.78 -0.92
C ARG A 243 -3.19 -22.80 -2.08
N LYS A 244 -3.71 -23.07 -3.29
CA LYS A 244 -3.57 -22.20 -4.47
C LYS A 244 -4.37 -20.88 -4.40
N HIS A 245 -5.32 -20.74 -3.47
CA HIS A 245 -6.25 -19.60 -3.41
C HIS A 245 -5.81 -18.42 -2.53
N GLY A 246 -4.55 -18.42 -2.07
CA GLY A 246 -4.02 -17.36 -1.22
C GLY A 246 -4.80 -17.22 0.08
N ILE A 247 -5.01 -16.00 0.58
CA ILE A 247 -5.72 -15.77 1.86
C ILE A 247 -7.20 -16.22 1.84
N ASN A 248 -7.84 -16.29 0.65
CA ASN A 248 -9.23 -16.72 0.54
C ASN A 248 -9.45 -18.19 0.95
N LYS A 249 -8.38 -19.00 1.02
CA LYS A 249 -8.40 -20.43 1.35
C LYS A 249 -9.20 -20.72 2.62
N PHE A 250 -9.00 -19.94 3.69
CA PHE A 250 -9.65 -20.14 4.97
C PHE A 250 -11.17 -19.92 4.88
N LYS A 251 -11.59 -18.88 4.14
CA LYS A 251 -13.01 -18.60 3.88
C LYS A 251 -13.67 -19.71 3.06
N MET A 252 -13.00 -20.20 2.02
CA MET A 252 -13.54 -21.28 1.18
C MET A 252 -13.77 -22.56 2.00
N VAL A 253 -12.78 -22.98 2.79
CA VAL A 253 -12.92 -24.15 3.68
C VAL A 253 -14.01 -23.91 4.74
N ALA A 254 -14.06 -22.73 5.37
CA ALA A 254 -15.09 -22.40 6.35
C ALA A 254 -16.51 -22.49 5.75
N GLU A 255 -16.71 -21.99 4.51
CA GLU A 255 -17.98 -22.10 3.81
C GLU A 255 -18.37 -23.54 3.51
N GLU A 256 -17.44 -24.42 3.15
CA GLU A 256 -17.74 -25.83 2.85
C GLU A 256 -17.96 -26.68 4.10
N VAL A 257 -17.21 -26.43 5.17
CA VAL A 257 -17.45 -27.05 6.48
C VAL A 257 -18.83 -26.61 7.01
N MET A 258 -19.22 -25.35 6.79
CA MET A 258 -20.56 -24.85 7.14
C MET A 258 -21.69 -25.44 6.30
N LYS A 259 -21.44 -25.73 5.02
CA LYS A 259 -22.39 -26.42 4.13
C LYS A 259 -22.44 -27.94 4.36
N GLY A 260 -21.47 -28.51 5.09
CA GLY A 260 -21.31 -29.96 5.23
C GLY A 260 -20.90 -30.65 3.91
N THR A 261 -20.22 -29.93 3.01
CA THR A 261 -19.74 -30.42 1.70
C THR A 261 -18.23 -30.67 1.67
N PHE A 262 -17.50 -30.20 2.69
CA PHE A 262 -16.04 -30.26 2.74
C PHE A 262 -15.50 -31.68 2.51
N LEU A 263 -14.51 -31.81 1.63
CA LEU A 263 -13.88 -33.07 1.21
C LEU A 263 -14.88 -34.16 0.77
N GLY A 264 -15.98 -33.77 0.12
CA GLY A 264 -16.98 -34.70 -0.42
C GLY A 264 -18.12 -35.02 0.54
N GLY A 265 -18.31 -34.22 1.60
CA GLY A 265 -19.46 -34.32 2.50
C GLY A 265 -20.81 -34.19 1.79
N ALA A 266 -21.85 -34.80 2.36
CA ALA A 266 -23.17 -34.95 1.72
C ALA A 266 -24.03 -33.67 1.64
N GLY A 267 -23.54 -32.51 2.12
CA GLY A 267 -24.28 -31.24 2.08
C GLY A 267 -25.32 -31.07 3.20
N ASN A 268 -25.21 -31.82 4.29
CA ASN A 268 -26.17 -31.83 5.40
C ASN A 268 -25.99 -30.66 6.39
N GLY A 269 -25.31 -29.57 6.00
CA GLY A 269 -24.93 -28.46 6.86
C GLY A 269 -23.85 -28.82 7.89
N PHE A 270 -23.41 -27.83 8.66
CA PHE A 270 -22.44 -27.97 9.73
C PHE A 270 -22.85 -29.05 10.75
N GLN A 271 -21.91 -29.93 11.10
CA GLN A 271 -22.09 -30.95 12.14
C GLN A 271 -20.99 -30.78 13.21
N PRO A 272 -21.31 -30.96 14.50
CA PRO A 272 -20.31 -30.99 15.56
C PRO A 272 -19.37 -32.20 15.42
N TYR A 273 -18.24 -32.14 16.11
CA TYR A 273 -17.20 -33.15 16.09
C TYR A 273 -17.37 -34.05 17.31
N ASN A 274 -17.35 -35.38 17.11
CA ASN A 274 -17.36 -36.30 18.25
C ASN A 274 -15.93 -36.51 18.77
N ALA A 275 -15.72 -36.30 20.07
CA ALA A 275 -14.51 -36.63 20.80
C ALA A 275 -14.78 -36.77 22.30
N THR A 276 -13.90 -37.44 23.05
CA THR A 276 -13.85 -37.39 24.51
C THR A 276 -12.78 -36.39 24.94
N VAL A 277 -13.17 -35.38 25.72
CA VAL A 277 -12.25 -34.36 26.26
C VAL A 277 -12.03 -34.59 27.76
N LYS A 278 -10.82 -34.33 28.26
CA LYS A 278 -10.44 -34.40 29.69
C LYS A 278 -9.56 -33.22 30.08
N GLY A 279 -9.72 -32.73 31.32
CA GLY A 279 -8.91 -31.63 31.89
C GLY A 279 -9.54 -30.23 31.83
N VAL A 280 -10.71 -30.12 31.19
CA VAL A 280 -11.56 -28.92 31.08
C VAL A 280 -13.01 -29.32 31.26
N ASP A 281 -13.88 -28.39 31.66
CA ASP A 281 -15.31 -28.60 31.89
C ASP A 281 -16.08 -28.97 30.60
N ALA A 282 -15.48 -28.81 29.42
CA ALA A 282 -15.93 -29.44 28.17
C ALA A 282 -16.18 -30.96 28.33
N ALA A 283 -15.38 -31.63 29.17
CA ALA A 283 -15.52 -33.05 29.51
C ALA A 283 -16.89 -33.42 30.11
N LYS A 284 -17.59 -32.45 30.73
CA LYS A 284 -18.90 -32.64 31.35
C LYS A 284 -20.06 -32.41 30.37
N GLY A 285 -19.80 -31.79 29.21
CA GLY A 285 -20.81 -31.41 28.20
C GLY A 285 -21.24 -32.54 27.25
N GLY A 286 -20.74 -33.76 27.45
CA GLY A 286 -20.89 -34.87 26.51
C GLY A 286 -19.71 -34.98 25.53
N THR A 287 -19.91 -35.72 24.43
CA THR A 287 -18.84 -36.01 23.45
C THR A 287 -18.88 -35.13 22.20
N LYS A 288 -19.78 -34.15 22.14
CA LYS A 288 -19.97 -33.29 20.95
C LYS A 288 -19.37 -31.92 21.17
N HIS A 289 -18.48 -31.52 20.28
CA HIS A 289 -17.79 -30.23 20.35
C HIS A 289 -17.79 -29.57 18.97
N SER A 290 -18.37 -28.37 18.83
CA SER A 290 -18.27 -27.59 17.59
C SER A 290 -16.95 -26.82 17.49
N TYR A 291 -16.38 -26.45 18.64
CA TYR A 291 -15.13 -25.70 18.78
C TYR A 291 -14.46 -26.06 20.11
N LEU A 292 -13.14 -26.27 20.10
CA LEU A 292 -12.32 -26.47 21.30
C LEU A 292 -10.94 -25.85 21.07
N MET A 293 -10.46 -25.04 22.01
CA MET A 293 -9.24 -24.26 21.87
C MET A 293 -8.55 -24.04 23.23
N LEU A 294 -7.23 -24.14 23.25
CA LEU A 294 -6.36 -23.61 24.31
C LEU A 294 -5.63 -22.40 23.72
N ALA A 295 -5.75 -21.23 24.35
CA ALA A 295 -5.15 -19.99 23.87
C ALA A 295 -4.18 -19.39 24.90
N LEU A 296 -2.98 -19.04 24.44
CA LEU A 296 -1.95 -18.32 25.21
C LEU A 296 -1.90 -16.83 24.84
N VAL A 297 -2.62 -16.45 23.78
CA VAL A 297 -2.79 -15.07 23.28
C VAL A 297 -4.25 -14.65 23.33
N ASP A 298 -4.50 -13.34 23.45
CA ASP A 298 -5.87 -12.81 23.54
C ASP A 298 -6.54 -12.67 22.18
N ARG A 299 -5.75 -12.43 21.13
CA ARG A 299 -6.20 -12.12 19.78
C ARG A 299 -5.32 -12.82 18.75
N MET A 300 -5.93 -13.15 17.60
CA MET A 300 -5.19 -13.67 16.43
C MET A 300 -4.88 -12.57 15.42
N GLU A 301 -5.68 -11.50 15.42
CA GLU A 301 -5.54 -10.30 14.59
C GLU A 301 -5.92 -9.08 15.45
N PRO A 302 -5.53 -7.84 15.09
CA PRO A 302 -5.78 -6.65 15.92
C PRO A 302 -7.23 -6.48 16.41
N THR A 303 -8.22 -6.87 15.60
CA THR A 303 -9.66 -6.79 15.89
C THR A 303 -10.30 -8.12 16.31
N PHE A 304 -9.62 -9.26 16.19
CA PHE A 304 -10.18 -10.59 16.46
C PHE A 304 -9.72 -11.13 17.83
N VAL A 305 -10.41 -10.71 18.88
CA VAL A 305 -10.09 -11.03 20.28
C VAL A 305 -10.77 -12.33 20.67
N ILE A 306 -10.11 -13.48 20.46
CA ILE A 306 -10.68 -14.82 20.66
C ILE A 306 -10.64 -15.30 22.12
N SER A 307 -9.71 -14.81 22.95
CA SER A 307 -9.56 -15.23 24.35
C SER A 307 -9.16 -14.06 25.25
N PRO A 308 -10.09 -13.14 25.60
CA PRO A 308 -9.76 -11.85 26.22
C PRO A 308 -8.86 -11.87 27.48
N LYS A 309 -8.85 -12.99 28.22
CA LYS A 309 -8.04 -13.18 29.44
C LYS A 309 -6.71 -13.92 29.22
N SER A 310 -6.42 -14.42 28.02
CA SER A 310 -5.12 -15.02 27.67
C SER A 310 -4.07 -13.92 27.45
N ARG A 311 -3.70 -13.22 28.52
CA ARG A 311 -2.68 -12.16 28.57
C ARG A 311 -1.74 -12.39 29.74
N ASP A 312 -0.58 -11.76 29.73
CA ASP A 312 0.39 -11.75 30.84
C ASP A 312 0.78 -13.17 31.34
N GLY A 313 0.82 -14.12 30.40
CA GLY A 313 1.13 -15.53 30.64
C GLY A 313 -0.03 -16.37 31.16
N GLN A 314 -1.25 -15.83 31.27
CA GLN A 314 -2.45 -16.62 31.56
C GLN A 314 -2.85 -17.48 30.37
N VAL A 315 -3.35 -18.68 30.66
CA VAL A 315 -3.78 -19.67 29.67
C VAL A 315 -5.24 -20.00 29.89
N TRP A 316 -6.06 -19.84 28.86
CA TRP A 316 -7.49 -20.12 28.92
C TRP A 316 -7.89 -21.16 27.88
N ALA A 317 -8.79 -22.05 28.27
CA ALA A 317 -9.50 -22.93 27.36
C ALA A 317 -10.86 -22.31 27.00
N LEU A 318 -11.21 -22.43 25.73
CA LEU A 318 -12.49 -22.03 25.16
C LEU A 318 -13.10 -23.19 24.41
N TYR A 319 -14.40 -23.44 24.62
CA TYR A 319 -15.09 -24.55 23.96
C TYR A 319 -16.60 -24.30 23.80
N THR A 320 -17.20 -25.03 22.86
CA THR A 320 -18.65 -25.07 22.66
C THR A 320 -19.10 -26.52 22.52
N GLY A 321 -20.33 -26.82 22.96
CA GLY A 321 -20.93 -28.15 22.85
C GLY A 321 -21.51 -28.44 21.47
N ASP A 322 -22.64 -29.15 21.44
CA ASP A 322 -23.49 -29.34 20.25
C ASP A 322 -24.25 -28.03 19.94
N ILE A 323 -23.65 -27.17 19.11
CA ILE A 323 -24.26 -25.91 18.64
C ILE A 323 -24.35 -25.87 17.12
N SER A 324 -25.34 -25.16 16.57
CA SER A 324 -25.51 -25.06 15.13
C SER A 324 -24.39 -24.24 14.48
N GLY A 325 -24.14 -24.47 13.19
CA GLY A 325 -23.18 -23.66 12.44
C GLY A 325 -23.53 -22.16 12.42
N LYS A 326 -24.82 -21.82 12.54
CA LYS A 326 -25.26 -20.44 12.69
C LYS A 326 -24.82 -19.85 14.02
N ASP A 327 -25.11 -20.52 15.14
CA ASP A 327 -24.75 -20.02 16.48
C ASP A 327 -23.23 -19.95 16.65
N LEU A 328 -22.48 -20.86 16.02
CA LEU A 328 -21.02 -20.80 15.96
C LEU A 328 -20.52 -19.52 15.26
N ILE A 329 -21.16 -19.08 14.18
CA ILE A 329 -20.81 -17.79 13.53
C ILE A 329 -21.30 -16.60 14.34
N ASP A 330 -22.60 -16.55 14.63
CA ASP A 330 -23.30 -15.40 15.21
C ASP A 330 -22.83 -15.10 16.65
N THR A 331 -22.51 -16.14 17.44
CA THR A 331 -21.96 -15.98 18.79
C THR A 331 -20.44 -15.98 18.78
N LEU A 332 -19.78 -17.07 18.36
CA LEU A 332 -18.34 -17.22 18.60
C LEU A 332 -17.51 -16.29 17.70
N ILE A 333 -17.73 -16.35 16.38
CA ILE A 333 -16.91 -15.59 15.43
C ILE A 333 -17.22 -14.09 15.50
N MET A 334 -18.50 -13.70 15.51
CA MET A 334 -18.88 -12.28 15.58
C MET A 334 -18.61 -11.69 16.97
N GLY A 335 -18.78 -12.46 18.05
CA GLY A 335 -18.44 -12.01 19.40
C GLY A 335 -16.94 -11.76 19.60
N ALA A 336 -16.08 -12.55 18.96
CA ALA A 336 -14.63 -12.32 18.96
C ALA A 336 -14.24 -11.01 18.24
N TYR A 337 -14.90 -10.67 17.13
CA TYR A 337 -14.78 -9.35 16.49
C TYR A 337 -15.43 -8.21 17.30
N ALA A 338 -16.43 -8.50 18.12
CA ALA A 338 -17.10 -7.53 19.00
C ALA A 338 -16.31 -7.27 20.31
N GLY A 339 -14.98 -7.40 20.29
CA GLY A 339 -14.10 -7.21 21.43
C GLY A 339 -14.02 -8.41 22.38
N GLY A 340 -14.43 -9.60 21.92
CA GLY A 340 -14.34 -10.84 22.71
C GLY A 340 -15.56 -11.18 23.55
N LYS A 341 -16.72 -10.58 23.27
CA LYS A 341 -17.98 -10.75 24.02
C LYS A 341 -18.57 -12.17 23.95
N HIS A 342 -18.09 -13.01 23.03
CA HIS A 342 -18.52 -14.42 22.94
C HIS A 342 -18.27 -15.19 24.23
N VAL A 343 -17.24 -14.85 25.02
CA VAL A 343 -16.94 -15.52 26.30
C VAL A 343 -17.92 -15.18 27.43
N GLU A 344 -18.82 -14.22 27.22
CA GLU A 344 -19.91 -13.86 28.13
C GLU A 344 -21.19 -14.67 27.85
N HIS A 345 -21.26 -15.36 26.70
CA HIS A 345 -22.46 -16.08 26.27
C HIS A 345 -22.49 -17.51 26.83
N GLU A 346 -23.63 -17.91 27.41
CA GLU A 346 -23.86 -19.21 28.08
C GLU A 346 -23.53 -20.49 27.27
N ILE A 347 -23.42 -20.41 25.94
CA ILE A 347 -23.09 -21.56 25.06
C ILE A 347 -21.58 -21.75 24.88
N VAL A 348 -20.78 -20.79 25.35
CA VAL A 348 -19.31 -20.78 25.29
C VAL A 348 -18.77 -21.05 26.68
N GLY A 349 -18.14 -22.21 26.86
CA GLY A 349 -17.34 -22.47 28.05
C GLY A 349 -16.00 -21.75 27.95
N TYR A 350 -15.61 -21.05 29.02
CA TYR A 350 -14.39 -20.26 29.06
C TYR A 350 -13.77 -20.27 30.47
N GLU A 351 -12.63 -20.94 30.63
CA GLU A 351 -11.98 -21.18 31.92
C GLU A 351 -10.45 -21.15 31.84
N GLU A 352 -9.78 -20.84 32.95
CA GLU A 352 -8.32 -20.93 33.07
C GLU A 352 -7.90 -22.41 33.02
N SER A 353 -6.90 -22.75 32.19
CA SER A 353 -6.59 -24.14 31.88
C SER A 353 -5.09 -24.44 31.91
N LYS A 354 -4.75 -25.63 32.42
CA LYS A 354 -3.39 -26.20 32.38
C LYS A 354 -3.17 -27.06 31.12
N GLY A 355 -4.12 -27.04 30.20
CA GLY A 355 -4.19 -27.91 29.03
C GLY A 355 -5.26 -29.01 29.18
N PHE A 356 -5.50 -29.73 28.09
CA PHE A 356 -6.52 -30.78 28.01
C PHE A 356 -6.08 -31.92 27.10
N ARG A 357 -6.74 -33.07 27.25
CA ARG A 357 -6.56 -34.26 26.43
C ARG A 357 -7.81 -34.53 25.61
N ILE A 358 -7.62 -34.91 24.34
CA ILE A 358 -8.67 -35.34 23.43
C ILE A 358 -8.35 -36.77 22.95
N GLU A 359 -9.35 -37.64 23.00
CA GLU A 359 -9.29 -39.06 22.58
C GLU A 359 -10.65 -39.50 22.02
N ASN A 360 -10.75 -40.69 21.43
CA ASN A 360 -12.00 -41.23 20.84
C ASN A 360 -12.65 -40.27 19.82
N MET A 361 -11.85 -39.74 18.88
CA MET A 361 -12.31 -38.80 17.85
C MET A 361 -13.18 -39.49 16.78
N GLU A 362 -13.96 -38.71 16.01
CA GLU A 362 -14.83 -39.26 14.96
C GLU A 362 -14.05 -39.84 13.77
N ASP A 363 -14.22 -41.14 13.52
CA ASP A 363 -13.53 -41.85 12.43
C ASP A 363 -14.22 -41.75 11.06
N LYS A 364 -15.52 -41.41 11.00
CA LYS A 364 -16.31 -41.36 9.75
C LYS A 364 -15.76 -40.38 8.71
N GLU A 365 -15.18 -39.30 9.17
CA GLU A 365 -14.68 -38.19 8.36
C GLU A 365 -13.25 -37.90 8.82
N PRO A 366 -12.19 -38.43 8.18
CA PRO A 366 -10.82 -38.38 8.70
C PRO A 366 -10.31 -36.97 9.03
N TRP A 367 -10.81 -35.95 8.32
CA TRP A 367 -10.48 -34.55 8.57
C TRP A 367 -11.00 -34.02 9.92
N LYS A 368 -11.99 -34.69 10.54
CA LYS A 368 -12.42 -34.42 11.93
C LYS A 368 -11.45 -34.93 12.98
N ARG A 369 -10.41 -35.68 12.61
CA ARG A 369 -9.27 -36.05 13.48
C ARG A 369 -8.10 -35.07 13.36
N TRP A 370 -8.29 -33.91 12.74
CA TRP A 370 -7.26 -32.88 12.64
C TRP A 370 -7.21 -31.99 13.89
N VAL A 371 -5.98 -31.78 14.36
CA VAL A 371 -5.65 -30.89 15.48
C VAL A 371 -4.73 -29.80 14.96
N CYS A 372 -5.01 -28.54 15.29
CA CYS A 372 -4.15 -27.41 14.93
C CYS A 372 -3.29 -26.98 16.13
N VAL A 373 -1.99 -26.77 15.88
CA VAL A 373 -0.99 -26.27 16.83
C VAL A 373 -0.21 -25.14 16.15
N ASP A 374 -0.43 -23.89 16.59
CA ASP A 374 0.17 -22.67 16.00
C ASP A 374 0.11 -22.62 14.45
N GLY A 375 -1.01 -23.07 13.87
CA GLY A 375 -1.21 -23.10 12.41
C GLY A 375 -0.66 -24.34 11.69
N ARG A 376 0.12 -25.20 12.35
CA ARG A 376 0.43 -26.57 11.86
C ARG A 376 -0.78 -27.47 12.11
N PHE A 377 -1.08 -28.38 11.19
CA PHE A 377 -2.13 -29.39 11.39
C PHE A 377 -1.53 -30.79 11.52
N VAL A 378 -2.05 -31.57 12.45
CA VAL A 378 -1.70 -32.97 12.69
C VAL A 378 -2.95 -33.82 12.60
N GLU A 379 -2.92 -34.86 11.79
CA GLU A 379 -3.93 -35.91 11.76
C GLU A 379 -3.64 -36.94 12.85
N VAL A 380 -4.59 -37.11 13.76
CA VAL A 380 -4.61 -38.18 14.75
C VAL A 380 -5.16 -39.46 14.09
N PRO A 381 -4.58 -40.65 14.32
CA PRO A 381 -5.00 -41.89 13.68
C PRO A 381 -6.41 -42.34 14.12
N GLU A 382 -6.98 -43.24 13.32
CA GLU A 382 -8.29 -43.88 13.57
C GLU A 382 -8.28 -44.73 14.86
N GLY A 383 -9.41 -44.79 15.57
CA GLY A 383 -9.58 -45.61 16.77
C GLY A 383 -8.91 -45.03 18.02
N GLU A 384 -7.84 -45.66 18.53
CA GLU A 384 -7.17 -45.28 19.79
C GLU A 384 -6.31 -44.00 19.70
N GLY A 385 -6.51 -43.18 18.66
CA GLY A 385 -5.80 -41.91 18.47
C GLY A 385 -6.12 -40.88 19.55
N TRP A 386 -5.09 -40.11 19.95
CA TRP A 386 -5.22 -39.07 20.96
C TRP A 386 -4.23 -37.91 20.79
N VAL A 387 -4.58 -36.77 21.39
CA VAL A 387 -3.66 -35.66 21.66
C VAL A 387 -3.78 -35.23 23.13
N GLU A 388 -2.66 -34.93 23.76
CA GLU A 388 -2.60 -34.33 25.10
C GLU A 388 -1.82 -33.01 25.02
N ILE A 389 -2.50 -31.91 25.33
CA ILE A 389 -1.91 -30.58 25.38
C ILE A 389 -1.67 -30.23 26.85
N LYS A 390 -0.45 -29.82 27.20
CA LYS A 390 -0.06 -29.43 28.56
C LYS A 390 0.75 -28.14 28.52
N ILE A 391 0.48 -27.23 29.46
CA ILE A 391 1.32 -26.05 29.68
C ILE A 391 2.64 -26.47 30.33
N GLU A 392 3.76 -25.99 29.79
CA GLU A 392 5.08 -26.24 30.35
C GLU A 392 5.34 -25.35 31.56
N ALA A 393 5.75 -25.95 32.68
CA ALA A 393 6.08 -25.21 33.90
C ALA A 393 7.38 -24.38 33.79
N ASN A 394 8.24 -24.71 32.82
CA ASN A 394 9.50 -24.03 32.55
C ASN A 394 9.42 -23.32 31.20
N CYS A 395 9.62 -22.01 31.20
CA CYS A 395 9.73 -21.23 29.96
C CYS A 395 11.08 -21.53 29.27
N ILE A 396 11.04 -21.87 27.98
CA ILE A 396 12.19 -22.41 27.24
C ILE A 396 13.21 -21.32 26.85
N SER A 397 12.73 -20.12 26.56
CA SER A 397 13.55 -18.95 26.24
C SER A 397 12.94 -17.67 26.78
N SER A 398 13.75 -16.63 26.91
CA SER A 398 13.25 -15.29 27.17
C SER A 398 12.93 -14.57 25.85
N ILE A 399 11.89 -13.75 25.85
CA ILE A 399 11.45 -12.95 24.71
C ILE A 399 11.56 -11.48 25.13
N VAL A 400 12.06 -10.62 24.25
CA VAL A 400 12.18 -9.19 24.53
C VAL A 400 10.82 -8.51 24.35
N PHE A 401 10.26 -7.96 25.44
CA PHE A 401 9.03 -7.16 25.43
C PHE A 401 9.31 -5.77 26.02
N SER A 402 8.64 -4.75 25.49
CA SER A 402 8.59 -3.41 26.08
C SER A 402 7.92 -3.39 27.45
N GLU A 403 8.40 -2.51 28.35
CA GLU A 403 7.71 -2.22 29.61
C GLU A 403 6.50 -1.31 29.33
N THR A 404 5.34 -1.92 29.12
CA THR A 404 4.07 -1.17 29.02
C THR A 404 3.66 -0.63 30.39
N GLU A 405 2.99 0.53 30.41
CA GLU A 405 2.47 1.20 31.62
C GLU A 405 1.34 0.42 32.35
N HIS A 406 1.23 -0.89 32.15
CA HIS A 406 0.23 -1.76 32.78
C HIS A 406 0.83 -2.70 33.82
N SER A 407 2.15 -2.63 34.08
CA SER A 407 2.80 -3.43 35.13
C SER A 407 2.64 -2.84 36.55
N SER A 408 1.43 -2.43 36.93
CA SER A 408 1.06 -2.30 38.34
C SER A 408 0.33 -3.57 38.80
N SER A 409 1.10 -4.46 39.46
CA SER A 409 0.64 -5.66 40.19
C SER A 409 0.23 -6.93 39.41
N ALA A 410 1.19 -7.59 38.77
CA ALA A 410 1.17 -9.06 38.63
C ALA A 410 2.58 -9.67 38.60
N LYS A 411 2.98 -10.37 39.68
CA LYS A 411 3.99 -11.44 39.56
C LYS A 411 3.27 -12.69 39.04
N PRO A 412 3.87 -13.53 38.17
CA PRO A 412 3.28 -14.80 37.79
C PRO A 412 3.04 -15.67 39.03
N ARG A 413 1.77 -15.91 39.37
CA ARG A 413 1.36 -16.73 40.52
C ARG A 413 1.47 -18.23 40.20
N LEU A 414 2.69 -18.72 40.12
CA LEU A 414 3.00 -20.14 40.27
C LEU A 414 3.45 -20.38 41.73
N THR A 415 2.50 -20.39 42.66
CA THR A 415 2.78 -20.60 44.09
C THR A 415 2.93 -22.09 44.41
N GLY A 416 4.04 -22.47 45.03
CA GLY A 416 4.30 -23.83 45.49
C GLY A 416 5.50 -23.95 46.44
N CYS A 417 5.46 -23.28 47.59
CA CYS A 417 6.16 -23.72 48.81
C CYS A 417 5.70 -22.94 50.06
N ASP A 418 5.41 -23.63 51.16
CA ASP A 418 4.90 -23.05 52.41
C ASP A 418 5.95 -22.24 53.20
N ARG A 419 5.49 -21.19 53.90
CA ARG A 419 5.60 -21.03 55.37
C ARG A 419 5.04 -19.68 55.88
N ASP A 420 3.98 -19.79 56.66
CA ASP A 420 3.76 -19.16 57.98
C ASP A 420 3.96 -17.65 58.25
N VAL A 421 2.94 -17.10 58.92
CA VAL A 421 2.99 -16.19 60.09
C VAL A 421 2.96 -14.65 59.90
N VAL A 422 1.73 -14.12 60.04
CA VAL A 422 1.29 -13.09 61.04
C VAL A 422 1.15 -11.60 60.68
N ASN A 423 -0.07 -11.11 61.00
CA ASN A 423 -0.56 -9.76 61.34
C ASN A 423 -0.84 -8.67 60.29
N SER A 424 -1.87 -7.90 60.65
CA SER A 424 -2.61 -6.82 59.98
C SER A 424 -2.52 -5.53 60.85
N PRO A 425 -3.40 -4.51 60.73
CA PRO A 425 -4.07 -3.86 59.59
C PRO A 425 -3.90 -2.31 59.57
N SER A 426 -4.31 -1.61 58.50
CA SER A 426 -4.93 -0.24 58.48
C SER A 426 -4.84 0.40 57.07
N SER A 427 -5.67 1.36 56.64
CA SER A 427 -7.08 1.73 56.93
C SER A 427 -7.57 2.83 55.93
N SER A 428 -8.88 3.16 55.94
CA SER A 428 -9.56 4.30 55.24
C SER A 428 -9.73 4.18 53.71
N CYS A 429 -10.96 4.05 53.15
CA CYS A 429 -12.12 4.98 52.99
C CYS A 429 -12.08 5.71 51.62
N ALA A 430 -12.97 5.40 50.67
CA ALA A 430 -14.33 5.98 50.46
C ALA A 430 -14.29 7.32 49.67
N THR A 431 -15.16 7.65 48.69
CA THR A 431 -16.44 7.05 48.24
C THR A 431 -16.79 7.50 46.80
N GLU A 432 -17.86 6.93 46.23
CA GLU A 432 -18.44 7.25 44.91
C GLU A 432 -19.17 8.62 44.84
N SER A 433 -19.21 9.24 43.66
CA SER A 433 -20.48 9.64 43.01
C SER A 433 -20.30 9.89 41.50
N ASP A 434 -21.03 9.16 40.66
CA ASP A 434 -22.19 9.68 39.89
C ASP A 434 -22.48 8.86 38.63
N VAL A 435 -23.78 8.61 38.42
CA VAL A 435 -24.32 7.64 37.45
C VAL A 435 -25.47 8.27 36.66
N GLN A 436 -25.60 7.84 35.40
CA GLN A 436 -26.81 7.76 34.56
C GLN A 436 -27.18 8.85 33.52
N THR A 437 -27.62 8.29 32.38
CA THR A 437 -28.57 8.78 31.36
C THR A 437 -28.11 9.84 30.33
N LEU A 438 -28.56 9.81 29.05
CA LEU A 438 -29.73 9.10 28.46
C LEU A 438 -29.50 8.66 26.98
N LEU A 439 -30.28 7.68 26.51
CA LEU A 439 -30.22 7.00 25.19
C LEU A 439 -31.07 7.66 24.08
N ALA A 440 -30.70 7.48 22.80
CA ALA A 440 -31.65 7.37 21.66
C ALA A 440 -31.00 6.78 20.36
N VAL A 441 -31.73 5.90 19.65
CA VAL A 441 -31.43 5.21 18.37
C VAL A 441 -32.80 5.04 17.66
N PRO A 442 -33.04 5.36 16.35
CA PRO A 442 -32.70 4.49 15.18
C PRO A 442 -32.54 5.28 13.82
N PRO A 443 -32.55 4.69 12.59
CA PRO A 443 -32.62 3.29 12.15
C PRO A 443 -31.51 2.83 11.17
N ALA A 444 -31.54 1.55 10.77
CA ALA A 444 -30.55 0.91 9.91
C ALA A 444 -30.87 0.96 8.40
N LEU A 445 -29.83 0.98 7.55
CA LEU A 445 -29.69 0.11 6.37
C LEU A 445 -28.26 0.14 5.77
N ASN A 446 -27.85 -0.98 5.15
CA ASN A 446 -26.72 -1.14 4.23
C ASN A 446 -25.29 -0.79 4.70
N LEU A 447 -24.49 -1.84 4.96
CA LEU A 447 -23.08 -1.91 4.53
C LEU A 447 -22.65 -3.39 4.44
N TYR A 448 -22.50 -3.90 3.21
CA TYR A 448 -22.03 -5.26 2.91
C TYR A 448 -20.67 -5.18 2.21
N LEU A 449 -19.67 -5.89 2.75
CA LEU A 449 -18.34 -6.19 2.16
C LEU A 449 -17.41 -4.98 1.93
N PRO A 450 -16.09 -5.14 2.20
CA PRO A 450 -15.15 -5.80 1.27
C PRO A 450 -14.05 -6.63 2.02
N PHE A 451 -13.01 -7.26 1.44
CA PHE A 451 -12.38 -7.28 0.11
C PHE A 451 -11.95 -8.72 -0.32
N ARG A 452 -11.58 -8.88 -1.61
CA ARG A 452 -10.94 -10.07 -2.21
C ARG A 452 -9.53 -9.70 -2.71
N VAL A 453 -8.60 -10.65 -2.71
CA VAL A 453 -7.30 -10.57 -3.41
C VAL A 453 -7.08 -11.84 -4.23
N SER A 454 -6.55 -11.71 -5.46
CA SER A 454 -5.97 -12.78 -6.30
C SER A 454 -4.90 -12.21 -7.27
N ILE A 455 -4.01 -12.96 -7.95
CA ILE A 455 -2.96 -13.93 -7.53
C ILE A 455 -2.59 -14.87 -8.72
N LEU A 456 -1.28 -15.14 -8.91
CA LEU A 456 -0.65 -16.23 -9.74
C LEU A 456 -0.62 -16.07 -11.30
N SER A 457 0.31 -16.69 -12.08
CA SER A 457 1.38 -17.71 -11.84
C SER A 457 2.52 -17.76 -12.92
N LEU A 458 3.68 -18.36 -12.56
CA LEU A 458 4.57 -19.38 -13.24
C LEU A 458 4.53 -19.57 -14.79
N GLY A 459 5.57 -19.98 -15.56
CA GLY A 459 6.93 -20.56 -15.41
C GLY A 459 7.59 -20.67 -16.83
N PRO A 460 8.58 -21.56 -17.19
CA PRO A 460 9.13 -22.73 -16.49
C PRO A 460 10.70 -22.83 -16.50
N ILE A 461 11.22 -24.05 -16.27
CA ILE A 461 12.61 -24.44 -15.90
C ILE A 461 13.47 -24.91 -17.10
N LEU A 462 14.80 -24.71 -17.04
CA LEU A 462 15.79 -25.64 -17.61
C LEU A 462 17.05 -25.70 -16.72
N ALA A 463 17.57 -26.91 -16.48
CA ALA A 463 18.70 -27.19 -15.58
C ALA A 463 19.83 -27.91 -16.32
N LEU A 464 21.10 -27.76 -15.88
CA LEU A 464 22.24 -28.69 -16.04
C LEU A 464 23.37 -28.32 -15.03
N PRO A 465 24.35 -29.19 -14.74
CA PRO A 465 24.94 -29.30 -13.39
C PRO A 465 26.31 -28.61 -13.16
N PRO A 466 26.72 -28.42 -11.89
CA PRO A 466 28.04 -27.87 -11.53
C PRO A 466 29.15 -28.95 -11.53
N LYS A 467 30.37 -28.58 -11.94
CA LYS A 467 31.58 -29.37 -11.70
C LYS A 467 32.80 -28.51 -11.36
N ALA A 468 33.59 -29.04 -10.41
CA ALA A 468 35.00 -28.77 -10.17
C ALA A 468 35.44 -27.35 -9.70
N LEU A 469 35.36 -27.16 -8.38
CA LEU A 469 36.52 -26.95 -7.50
C LEU A 469 37.82 -26.32 -8.07
N SER A 470 38.33 -25.37 -7.27
CA SER A 470 39.74 -24.97 -7.12
C SER A 470 40.40 -24.25 -8.30
N GLN A 471 40.60 -22.94 -8.16
CA GLN A 471 41.85 -22.38 -7.63
C GLN A 471 41.67 -20.86 -7.39
N ARG A 472 42.14 -20.35 -6.23
CA ARG A 472 42.31 -18.91 -6.01
C ARG A 472 43.73 -18.50 -6.40
N PRO A 473 43.94 -17.62 -7.39
CA PRO A 473 45.05 -16.69 -7.37
C PRO A 473 44.76 -15.59 -6.34
N ARG A 474 45.79 -15.06 -5.69
CA ARG A 474 45.68 -13.92 -4.77
C ARG A 474 45.43 -12.63 -5.57
N LEU A 475 44.63 -11.71 -5.03
CA LEU A 475 44.58 -10.34 -5.57
C LEU A 475 45.96 -9.69 -5.49
N PRO A 476 46.40 -8.96 -6.51
CA PRO A 476 47.34 -7.86 -6.35
C PRO A 476 46.66 -6.76 -5.54
N THR A 477 47.29 -6.36 -4.43
CA THR A 477 46.98 -5.12 -3.72
C THR A 477 47.39 -3.92 -4.57
N GLU A 478 46.45 -3.34 -5.31
CA GLU A 478 46.46 -1.91 -5.70
C GLU A 478 45.12 -1.54 -6.37
N LEU A 479 44.20 -0.92 -5.61
CA LEU A 479 43.06 -0.15 -6.12
C LEU A 479 42.37 0.62 -4.97
N SER A 480 43.17 1.35 -4.19
CA SER A 480 42.69 2.38 -3.28
C SER A 480 42.18 3.59 -4.09
N ASN A 481 41.04 3.44 -4.77
CA ASN A 481 40.26 4.51 -5.44
C ASN A 481 38.92 3.98 -5.99
N LEU A 482 38.17 3.24 -5.17
CA LEU A 482 36.79 2.84 -5.51
C LEU A 482 35.81 3.49 -4.53
N THR A 483 35.32 4.68 -4.91
CA THR A 483 34.01 5.15 -4.49
C THR A 483 32.96 4.08 -4.79
N PRO A 484 31.94 3.88 -3.92
CA PRO A 484 30.81 3.03 -4.30
C PRO A 484 30.21 3.58 -5.61
N PRO A 485 29.77 2.73 -6.55
CA PRO A 485 29.20 3.21 -7.79
C PRO A 485 27.90 3.95 -7.47
N THR A 486 27.95 5.29 -7.55
CA THR A 486 26.75 6.09 -7.75
C THR A 486 26.13 5.58 -9.04
N MET A 487 24.98 4.90 -8.96
CA MET A 487 24.34 4.41 -10.17
C MET A 487 24.10 5.58 -11.11
N SER A 488 24.71 5.52 -12.29
CA SER A 488 24.57 6.62 -13.24
C SER A 488 23.14 6.66 -13.76
N VAL A 489 22.74 7.80 -14.32
CA VAL A 489 21.38 7.91 -14.85
C VAL A 489 21.17 6.96 -16.04
N GLU A 490 22.24 6.57 -16.76
CA GLU A 490 22.17 5.49 -17.75
C GLU A 490 21.78 4.14 -17.12
N GLN A 491 22.27 3.79 -15.91
CA GLN A 491 21.94 2.50 -15.28
C GLN A 491 20.47 2.41 -14.82
N LEU A 492 19.83 3.54 -14.50
CA LEU A 492 18.38 3.62 -14.27
C LEU A 492 17.56 3.53 -15.57
N MET A 493 18.11 4.01 -16.69
CA MET A 493 17.52 3.81 -18.02
C MET A 493 17.65 2.35 -18.44
N ASP A 494 18.79 1.70 -18.13
CA ASP A 494 19.08 0.30 -18.42
C ASP A 494 18.14 -0.65 -17.66
N GLU A 495 17.74 -0.33 -16.42
CA GLU A 495 16.75 -1.13 -15.68
C GLU A 495 15.32 -1.02 -16.26
N THR A 496 14.96 0.15 -16.78
CA THR A 496 13.69 0.36 -17.49
C THR A 496 13.72 -0.30 -18.89
N ALA A 497 14.86 -0.26 -19.57
CA ALA A 497 15.10 -0.99 -20.81
C ALA A 497 15.06 -2.51 -20.57
N ALA A 498 15.67 -3.02 -19.50
CA ALA A 498 15.63 -4.44 -19.13
C ALA A 498 14.21 -4.93 -18.86
N ARG A 499 13.35 -4.13 -18.20
CA ARG A 499 11.92 -4.43 -18.08
C ARG A 499 11.20 -4.46 -19.42
N LYS A 500 11.47 -3.50 -20.32
CA LYS A 500 10.95 -3.57 -21.71
C LYS A 500 11.41 -4.85 -22.40
N THR A 501 12.70 -5.18 -22.36
CA THR A 501 13.30 -6.35 -23.02
C THR A 501 12.76 -7.68 -22.47
N ALA A 502 12.50 -7.79 -21.16
CA ALA A 502 12.04 -9.03 -20.53
C ALA A 502 10.58 -9.40 -20.83
N MET A 503 9.72 -8.45 -21.23
CA MET A 503 8.32 -8.69 -21.61
C MET A 503 8.00 -8.45 -23.10
N HIS A 504 8.94 -7.91 -23.88
CA HIS A 504 8.74 -7.43 -25.24
C HIS A 504 8.13 -8.43 -26.25
N PRO A 505 8.63 -9.69 -26.38
CA PRO A 505 8.35 -10.51 -27.55
C PRO A 505 6.87 -10.84 -27.78
N LEU A 506 6.14 -11.11 -26.69
CA LEU A 506 4.72 -11.44 -26.77
C LEU A 506 3.86 -10.22 -27.08
N LEU A 507 4.17 -9.05 -26.50
CA LEU A 507 3.46 -7.80 -26.81
C LEU A 507 3.69 -7.36 -28.26
N HIS A 508 4.93 -7.52 -28.76
CA HIS A 508 5.28 -7.15 -30.13
C HIS A 508 4.77 -8.14 -31.18
N SER A 509 4.45 -9.39 -30.80
CA SER A 509 3.79 -10.33 -31.72
C SER A 509 2.38 -9.92 -32.15
N TYR A 510 1.77 -8.92 -31.49
CA TYR A 510 0.49 -8.34 -31.91
C TYR A 510 0.64 -7.24 -32.96
N ILE A 511 1.85 -6.73 -33.23
CA ILE A 511 2.08 -5.73 -34.28
C ILE A 511 1.78 -6.33 -35.65
N GLY A 512 1.02 -5.59 -36.47
CA GLY A 512 0.41 -6.08 -37.72
C GLY A 512 -0.90 -6.85 -37.52
N GLY A 513 -1.29 -7.15 -36.28
CA GLY A 513 -2.60 -7.71 -35.92
C GLY A 513 -3.68 -6.63 -35.81
N HIS A 514 -4.93 -6.98 -36.13
CA HIS A 514 -6.09 -6.10 -35.91
C HIS A 514 -6.48 -6.08 -34.42
N ARG A 515 -7.12 -4.99 -33.93
CA ARG A 515 -7.51 -4.83 -32.51
C ARG A 515 -8.31 -6.00 -31.92
N SER A 516 -9.03 -6.75 -32.75
CA SER A 516 -9.80 -7.94 -32.33
C SER A 516 -8.91 -9.15 -31.99
N SER A 517 -7.63 -9.16 -32.39
CA SER A 517 -6.66 -10.17 -31.96
C SER A 517 -6.05 -9.91 -30.58
N LEU A 518 -6.12 -8.66 -30.08
CA LEU A 518 -5.52 -8.26 -28.80
C LEU A 518 -6.12 -9.01 -27.60
N PRO A 519 -5.32 -9.27 -26.54
CA PRO A 519 -5.86 -9.75 -25.27
C PRO A 519 -6.78 -8.70 -24.64
N THR A 520 -7.69 -9.13 -23.78
CA THR A 520 -8.69 -8.27 -23.13
C THR A 520 -8.65 -8.46 -21.60
N PRO A 521 -8.81 -7.38 -20.80
CA PRO A 521 -8.92 -5.99 -21.22
C PRO A 521 -7.57 -5.42 -21.68
N SER A 522 -7.57 -4.48 -22.64
CA SER A 522 -6.34 -3.78 -23.06
C SER A 522 -6.61 -2.36 -23.56
N LEU A 523 -5.75 -1.41 -23.20
CA LEU A 523 -5.85 -0.04 -23.67
C LEU A 523 -5.30 0.11 -25.09
N CYS A 524 -6.11 0.74 -25.95
CA CYS A 524 -5.80 1.03 -27.34
C CYS A 524 -5.82 2.54 -27.60
N LEU A 525 -4.78 3.04 -28.27
CA LEU A 525 -4.63 4.44 -28.68
C LEU A 525 -4.68 4.57 -30.21
N SER A 526 -5.61 5.37 -30.74
CA SER A 526 -5.62 5.74 -32.16
C SER A 526 -4.56 6.80 -32.45
N LEU A 527 -3.45 6.41 -33.09
CA LEU A 527 -2.41 7.33 -33.54
C LEU A 527 -2.94 8.46 -34.46
N PRO A 528 -3.75 8.19 -35.51
CA PRO A 528 -4.26 9.27 -36.36
C PRO A 528 -5.23 10.20 -35.62
N THR A 529 -5.97 9.71 -34.60
CA THR A 529 -6.79 10.58 -33.75
C THR A 529 -5.93 11.49 -32.87
N ILE A 530 -4.87 10.97 -32.24
CA ILE A 530 -3.93 11.77 -31.44
C ILE A 530 -3.32 12.88 -32.30
N GLN A 531 -2.78 12.52 -33.46
CA GLN A 531 -2.19 13.47 -34.40
C GLN A 531 -3.20 14.53 -34.84
N ARG A 532 -4.42 14.13 -35.25
CA ARG A 532 -5.48 15.07 -35.66
C ARG A 532 -5.90 16.00 -34.51
N ASN A 533 -6.01 15.50 -33.28
CA ASN A 533 -6.37 16.31 -32.12
C ASN A 533 -5.29 17.35 -31.81
N CYS A 534 -4.00 16.95 -31.86
CA CYS A 534 -2.88 17.87 -31.71
C CYS A 534 -2.84 18.93 -32.82
N ASP A 535 -2.99 18.52 -34.08
CA ASP A 535 -3.07 19.40 -35.25
C ASP A 535 -4.17 20.46 -35.12
N ILE A 536 -5.38 20.07 -34.69
CA ILE A 536 -6.50 21.00 -34.50
C ILE A 536 -6.17 22.04 -33.43
N PHE A 537 -5.59 21.60 -32.31
CA PHE A 537 -5.18 22.49 -31.23
C PHE A 537 -4.04 23.43 -31.64
N HIS A 538 -2.99 22.96 -32.31
CA HIS A 538 -1.92 23.86 -32.78
C HIS A 538 -2.45 24.92 -33.77
N ARG A 539 -3.44 24.58 -34.60
CA ARG A 539 -4.10 25.56 -35.49
C ARG A 539 -4.98 26.56 -34.76
N SER A 540 -5.57 26.22 -33.60
CA SER A 540 -6.34 27.20 -32.81
C SER A 540 -5.45 28.25 -32.12
N LEU A 541 -4.14 27.98 -32.01
CA LEU A 541 -3.12 28.93 -31.58
C LEU A 541 -2.59 29.84 -32.70
N ASP A 542 -2.79 29.49 -33.98
CA ASP A 542 -2.15 30.22 -35.08
C ASP A 542 -2.62 31.69 -35.12
N GLY A 543 -1.64 32.59 -35.10
CA GLY A 543 -1.85 34.04 -35.06
C GLY A 543 -2.25 34.61 -33.69
N LEU A 544 -2.37 33.79 -32.63
CA LEU A 544 -2.39 34.27 -31.25
C LEU A 544 -0.93 34.50 -30.79
N ASP A 545 -0.69 35.56 -30.01
CA ASP A 545 0.60 35.78 -29.35
C ASP A 545 0.60 35.04 -28.01
N ILE A 546 0.74 33.72 -28.07
CA ILE A 546 0.64 32.82 -26.93
C ILE A 546 1.61 31.64 -27.07
N SER A 547 2.25 31.29 -25.97
CA SER A 547 3.06 30.08 -25.85
C SER A 547 2.22 28.88 -25.40
N PHE A 548 2.67 27.66 -25.68
CA PHE A 548 1.98 26.44 -25.25
C PHE A 548 2.88 25.57 -24.36
N ARG A 549 2.27 24.98 -23.32
CA ARG A 549 2.90 24.01 -22.43
C ARG A 549 2.08 22.73 -22.30
N ALA A 550 2.62 21.63 -22.79
CA ALA A 550 1.96 20.32 -22.84
C ALA A 550 1.97 19.61 -21.47
N HIS A 551 0.82 19.14 -20.98
CA HIS A 551 0.72 18.48 -19.67
C HIS A 551 0.65 16.95 -19.79
N VAL A 552 1.82 16.33 -19.71
CA VAL A 552 2.06 14.92 -20.06
C VAL A 552 1.37 13.87 -19.15
N LYS A 553 0.62 14.30 -18.13
CA LYS A 553 0.04 13.40 -17.10
C LYS A 553 -0.98 12.39 -17.64
N THR A 554 -1.62 12.69 -18.77
CA THR A 554 -2.71 11.87 -19.32
C THR A 554 -2.19 10.58 -19.93
N HIS A 555 -1.02 10.64 -20.57
CA HIS A 555 -0.45 9.55 -21.34
C HIS A 555 0.87 9.05 -20.73
N LYS A 556 1.70 9.94 -20.17
CA LYS A 556 3.00 9.66 -19.53
C LYS A 556 3.98 8.88 -20.41
N THR A 557 4.05 9.21 -21.70
CA THR A 557 4.86 8.50 -22.72
C THR A 557 5.73 9.47 -23.51
N VAL A 558 6.92 9.03 -23.91
CA VAL A 558 7.86 9.82 -24.72
C VAL A 558 7.23 10.20 -26.06
N GLU A 559 6.51 9.24 -26.63
CA GLU A 559 5.99 9.22 -27.98
C GLU A 559 4.86 10.25 -28.16
N VAL A 560 3.91 10.32 -27.22
CA VAL A 560 2.84 11.34 -27.26
C VAL A 560 3.35 12.72 -26.85
N THR A 561 4.35 12.84 -25.95
CA THR A 561 4.96 14.16 -25.68
C THR A 561 5.58 14.76 -26.94
N LYS A 562 6.23 13.96 -27.80
CA LYS A 562 6.72 14.44 -29.11
C LYS A 562 5.60 14.91 -30.03
N ILE A 563 4.43 14.27 -30.00
CA ILE A 563 3.27 14.67 -30.80
C ILE A 563 2.60 15.94 -30.23
N GLU A 564 2.44 16.04 -28.91
CA GLU A 564 1.88 17.24 -28.24
C GLU A 564 2.73 18.50 -28.46
N LEU A 565 4.06 18.38 -28.45
CA LEU A 565 4.96 19.51 -28.62
C LEU A 565 5.12 19.94 -30.08
N GLY A 566 5.01 18.98 -31.00
CA GLY A 566 5.31 19.21 -32.41
C GLY A 566 6.71 19.81 -32.62
N PRO A 567 6.92 20.59 -33.70
CA PRO A 567 8.20 21.22 -33.98
C PRO A 567 8.35 22.65 -33.38
N LYS A 568 7.32 23.17 -32.70
CA LYS A 568 7.27 24.59 -32.25
C LYS A 568 7.43 24.78 -30.74
N HIS A 569 7.18 23.75 -29.93
CA HIS A 569 7.05 23.90 -28.47
C HIS A 569 8.06 23.01 -27.74
N HIS A 570 8.57 23.48 -26.59
CA HIS A 570 9.61 22.80 -25.80
C HIS A 570 9.29 22.78 -24.29
N SER A 571 8.07 23.16 -23.94
CA SER A 571 7.61 23.39 -22.56
C SER A 571 6.60 22.32 -22.15
N VAL A 572 6.82 21.69 -20.99
CA VAL A 572 5.93 20.65 -20.45
C VAL A 572 5.54 20.89 -18.98
N ILE A 573 4.42 20.27 -18.56
CA ILE A 573 4.00 20.14 -17.16
C ILE A 573 3.97 18.66 -16.78
N THR A 574 4.63 18.31 -15.67
CA THR A 574 4.56 16.98 -15.05
C THR A 574 3.71 17.02 -13.79
N SER A 575 3.06 15.90 -13.46
CA SER A 575 2.32 15.71 -12.21
C SER A 575 3.10 14.94 -11.13
N THR A 576 4.23 14.31 -11.50
CA THR A 576 5.07 13.51 -10.59
C THR A 576 6.56 13.67 -10.92
N ILE A 577 7.43 13.37 -9.95
CA ILE A 577 8.89 13.30 -10.18
C ILE A 577 9.24 12.17 -11.17
N ARG A 578 8.49 11.07 -11.16
CA ARG A 578 8.64 9.98 -12.13
C ARG A 578 8.49 10.46 -13.56
N GLU A 579 7.52 11.32 -13.85
CA GLU A 579 7.36 11.95 -15.18
C GLU A 579 8.57 12.85 -15.52
N ILE A 580 9.09 13.64 -14.58
CA ILE A 580 10.30 14.46 -14.80
C ILE A 580 11.50 13.57 -15.20
N ARG A 581 11.66 12.41 -14.55
CA ARG A 581 12.69 11.42 -14.90
C ARG A 581 12.43 10.74 -16.24
N GLY A 582 11.16 10.43 -16.54
CA GLY A 582 10.71 9.84 -17.80
C GLY A 582 10.95 10.74 -19.03
N LEU A 583 10.94 12.05 -18.84
CA LEU A 583 11.27 13.05 -19.87
C LEU A 583 12.74 13.09 -20.27
N LYS A 584 13.67 12.42 -19.54
CA LYS A 584 15.11 12.52 -19.79
C LYS A 584 15.52 12.38 -21.28
N PRO A 585 15.04 11.38 -22.06
CA PRO A 585 15.40 11.27 -23.48
C PRO A 585 15.05 12.51 -24.31
N LEU A 586 13.97 13.21 -23.95
CA LEU A 586 13.50 14.44 -24.59
C LEU A 586 14.27 15.68 -24.13
N VAL A 587 14.80 15.65 -22.91
CA VAL A 587 15.68 16.71 -22.39
C VAL A 587 17.08 16.57 -23.00
N ASP A 588 17.57 15.34 -23.15
CA ASP A 588 18.88 15.03 -23.75
C ASP A 588 18.92 15.35 -25.26
N ASP A 589 17.84 15.07 -26.01
CA ASP A 589 17.76 15.35 -27.45
C ASP A 589 17.31 16.79 -27.78
N GLY A 590 17.03 17.61 -26.75
CA GLY A 590 16.63 19.01 -26.89
C GLY A 590 15.15 19.23 -27.25
N THR A 591 14.34 18.18 -27.39
CA THR A 591 12.88 18.32 -27.61
C THR A 591 12.21 19.07 -26.44
N VAL A 592 12.67 18.87 -25.20
CA VAL A 592 12.13 19.50 -23.98
C VAL A 592 13.21 20.32 -23.29
N SER A 593 13.02 21.63 -23.22
CA SER A 593 13.94 22.57 -22.55
C SER A 593 13.37 23.21 -21.29
N ASP A 594 12.06 23.08 -21.04
CA ASP A 594 11.35 23.72 -19.94
C ASP A 594 10.34 22.77 -19.30
N VAL A 595 10.56 22.42 -18.03
CA VAL A 595 9.75 21.46 -17.27
C VAL A 595 9.18 22.13 -16.04
N LEU A 596 7.86 22.23 -15.97
CA LEU A 596 7.12 22.64 -14.77
C LEU A 596 6.70 21.41 -13.96
N TYR A 597 7.08 21.35 -12.69
CA TYR A 597 6.44 20.44 -11.73
C TYR A 597 5.09 21.02 -11.29
N GLY A 598 4.00 20.42 -11.80
CA GLY A 598 2.62 20.87 -11.69
C GLY A 598 1.93 20.61 -10.35
N LEU A 599 2.71 20.46 -9.27
CA LEU A 599 2.24 20.44 -7.88
C LEU A 599 3.15 21.33 -7.03
N PRO A 600 2.64 22.02 -6.00
CA PRO A 600 3.50 22.65 -5.01
C PRO A 600 4.46 21.62 -4.38
N PRO A 601 5.77 21.91 -4.28
CA PRO A 601 6.76 20.92 -3.85
C PRO A 601 6.63 20.62 -2.36
N ALA A 602 6.34 19.36 -2.03
CA ALA A 602 6.51 18.86 -0.67
C ALA A 602 7.97 19.02 -0.22
N ALA A 603 8.21 19.39 1.04
CA ALA A 603 9.56 19.64 1.57
C ALA A 603 10.53 18.47 1.31
N SER A 604 10.05 17.23 1.44
CA SER A 604 10.80 15.99 1.18
C SER A 604 11.26 15.82 -0.28
N TYR A 605 10.76 16.61 -1.23
CA TYR A 605 11.13 16.55 -2.64
C TYR A 605 12.12 17.65 -3.06
N VAL A 606 12.40 18.65 -2.23
CA VAL A 606 13.29 19.77 -2.59
C VAL A 606 14.71 19.28 -2.94
N ALA A 607 15.25 18.31 -2.19
CA ALA A 607 16.56 17.71 -2.50
C ALA A 607 16.58 16.98 -3.85
N THR A 608 15.52 16.21 -4.14
CA THR A 608 15.36 15.51 -5.43
C THR A 608 15.22 16.49 -6.60
N LEU A 609 14.43 17.55 -6.43
CA LEU A 609 14.27 18.61 -7.43
C LEU A 609 15.59 19.39 -7.63
N SER A 610 16.34 19.65 -6.55
CA SER A 610 17.64 20.34 -6.64
C SER A 610 18.63 19.51 -7.45
N SER A 611 18.67 18.20 -7.21
CA SER A 611 19.46 17.25 -8.00
C SER A 611 19.03 17.22 -9.48
N LEU A 612 17.72 17.13 -9.76
CA LEU A 612 17.17 17.11 -11.12
C LEU A 612 17.46 18.40 -11.90
N SER A 613 17.48 19.56 -11.24
CA SER A 613 17.77 20.84 -11.87
C SER A 613 19.12 20.87 -12.61
N LYS A 614 20.10 20.06 -12.19
CA LYS A 614 21.42 19.96 -12.83
C LYS A 614 21.34 19.61 -14.32
N ASN A 615 20.37 18.78 -14.69
CA ASN A 615 20.26 18.20 -16.03
C ASN A 615 19.07 18.74 -16.84
N ILE A 616 18.22 19.58 -16.23
CA ILE A 616 17.02 20.15 -16.86
C ILE A 616 17.26 21.64 -17.11
N PRO A 617 17.31 22.13 -18.37
CA PRO A 617 17.75 23.49 -18.67
C PRO A 617 16.95 24.58 -17.95
N ASN A 618 15.63 24.36 -17.79
CA ASN A 618 14.73 25.17 -16.96
C ASN A 618 13.78 24.25 -16.18
N LEU A 619 14.11 23.95 -14.93
CA LEU A 619 13.18 23.29 -13.99
C LEU A 619 12.41 24.36 -13.22
N ARG A 620 11.08 24.34 -13.33
CA ARG A 620 10.16 25.29 -12.71
C ARG A 620 9.23 24.61 -11.72
N LEU A 621 8.81 25.32 -10.69
CA LEU A 621 7.97 24.80 -9.60
C LEU A 621 6.72 25.67 -9.41
N LEU A 622 5.59 25.07 -9.05
CA LEU A 622 4.45 25.82 -8.50
C LEU A 622 4.70 26.15 -7.02
N VAL A 623 4.22 27.31 -6.54
CA VAL A 623 4.13 27.62 -5.11
C VAL A 623 2.83 28.37 -4.79
N ASP A 624 2.22 28.04 -3.65
CA ASP A 624 1.03 28.68 -3.07
C ASP A 624 1.11 28.91 -1.55
N HIS A 625 2.23 28.61 -0.89
CA HIS A 625 2.40 28.83 0.55
C HIS A 625 3.78 29.39 0.93
N PRO A 626 3.90 30.41 1.83
CA PRO A 626 5.19 30.98 2.23
C PRO A 626 6.21 29.98 2.77
N THR A 627 5.79 28.90 3.43
CA THR A 627 6.69 27.82 3.89
C THR A 627 7.37 27.10 2.73
N GLN A 628 6.74 27.01 1.55
CA GLN A 628 7.36 26.41 0.36
C GLN A 628 8.53 27.29 -0.12
N ILE A 629 8.38 28.62 -0.07
CA ILE A 629 9.46 29.57 -0.36
C ILE A 629 10.64 29.36 0.62
N ALA A 630 10.37 29.24 1.92
CA ALA A 630 11.41 28.98 2.91
C ALA A 630 12.14 27.63 2.66
N ASN A 631 11.39 26.57 2.36
CA ASN A 631 11.91 25.25 2.03
C ASN A 631 12.76 25.23 0.75
N LEU A 632 12.37 26.00 -0.28
CA LEU A 632 13.16 26.14 -1.51
C LEU A 632 14.41 27.02 -1.29
N ASN A 633 14.31 28.05 -0.46
CA ASN A 633 15.43 28.92 -0.17
C ASN A 633 16.53 28.23 0.66
N SER A 634 16.18 27.28 1.54
CA SER A 634 17.16 26.54 2.36
C SER A 634 18.07 25.60 1.55
N LEU A 635 17.62 25.15 0.37
CA LEU A 635 18.41 24.31 -0.54
C LEU A 635 18.32 24.83 -1.99
N PRO A 636 19.33 25.58 -2.47
CA PRO A 636 19.34 26.07 -3.86
C PRO A 636 19.43 24.93 -4.87
N PRO A 637 19.03 25.16 -6.13
CA PRO A 637 19.12 24.16 -7.20
C PRO A 637 20.56 24.02 -7.71
N LEU A 638 20.97 22.79 -8.06
CA LEU A 638 22.31 22.49 -8.57
C LEU A 638 22.60 23.07 -9.97
N CYS A 639 21.63 23.68 -10.66
CA CYS A 639 21.85 24.44 -11.89
C CYS A 639 22.55 25.80 -11.67
N GLY A 640 22.71 26.24 -10.41
CA GLY A 640 23.41 27.49 -10.06
C GLY A 640 22.63 28.78 -10.32
N ARG A 641 21.33 28.68 -10.65
CA ARG A 641 20.41 29.83 -10.80
C ARG A 641 19.40 29.83 -9.64
N PRO A 642 18.69 30.93 -9.33
CA PRO A 642 17.55 30.89 -8.41
C PRO A 642 16.46 29.92 -8.89
N TRP A 643 15.67 29.39 -7.95
CA TRP A 643 14.47 28.60 -8.25
C TRP A 643 13.46 29.43 -9.05
N SER A 644 13.15 28.98 -10.27
CA SER A 644 12.08 29.57 -11.10
C SER A 644 10.72 29.10 -10.58
N VAL A 645 9.96 29.99 -9.94
CA VAL A 645 8.64 29.66 -9.37
C VAL A 645 7.49 30.33 -10.13
N PHE A 646 6.43 29.56 -10.38
CA PHE A 646 5.12 30.07 -10.73
C PHE A 646 4.28 30.21 -9.45
N ILE A 647 3.67 31.37 -9.25
CA ILE A 647 2.72 31.57 -8.15
C ILE A 647 1.37 30.97 -8.57
N LYS A 648 0.92 29.95 -7.84
CA LYS A 648 -0.31 29.22 -8.15
C LYS A 648 -1.53 29.98 -7.60
N LEU A 649 -2.48 30.27 -8.48
CA LEU A 649 -3.70 31.02 -8.17
C LEU A 649 -4.94 30.12 -8.18
N ASP A 650 -5.91 30.46 -7.35
CA ASP A 650 -7.27 29.91 -7.39
C ASP A 650 -8.16 30.76 -8.31
N THR A 651 -9.00 30.11 -9.10
CA THR A 651 -9.97 30.70 -10.03
C THR A 651 -11.40 30.61 -9.49
N GLY A 652 -11.59 30.08 -8.27
CA GLY A 652 -12.90 29.83 -7.65
C GLY A 652 -13.19 28.34 -7.43
N TYR A 653 -12.36 27.46 -8.01
CA TYR A 653 -12.47 26.00 -7.88
C TYR A 653 -12.02 25.48 -6.49
N ARG A 654 -11.21 26.25 -5.74
CA ARG A 654 -10.80 25.95 -4.36
C ARG A 654 -10.05 24.62 -4.18
N ARG A 655 -9.31 24.18 -5.20
CA ARG A 655 -8.43 22.99 -5.12
C ARG A 655 -7.05 23.31 -4.53
N ALA A 656 -6.40 24.35 -5.05
CA ALA A 656 -5.05 24.78 -4.69
C ALA A 656 -4.78 26.17 -5.29
N GLY A 657 -3.81 26.90 -4.74
CA GLY A 657 -3.55 28.30 -5.08
C GLY A 657 -4.26 29.32 -4.22
N LEU A 658 -3.87 30.58 -4.39
CA LEU A 658 -4.37 31.71 -3.61
C LEU A 658 -5.26 32.63 -4.46
N GLU A 659 -6.21 33.30 -3.81
CA GLU A 659 -7.05 34.32 -4.45
C GLU A 659 -6.22 35.57 -4.81
N PRO A 660 -6.35 36.13 -6.04
CA PRO A 660 -5.49 37.20 -6.56
C PRO A 660 -5.37 38.49 -5.74
N SER A 661 -6.31 38.78 -4.83
CA SER A 661 -6.32 39.99 -4.00
C SER A 661 -6.09 39.72 -2.51
N SER A 662 -5.92 38.45 -2.13
CA SER A 662 -5.83 38.02 -0.72
C SER A 662 -4.55 38.47 -0.02
N ASP A 663 -4.63 38.68 1.29
CA ASP A 663 -3.43 38.99 2.10
C ASP A 663 -2.44 37.82 2.13
N SER A 664 -2.94 36.57 2.06
CA SER A 664 -2.10 35.38 1.89
C SER A 664 -1.24 35.44 0.63
N LEU A 665 -1.77 35.94 -0.49
CA LEU A 665 -1.00 36.12 -1.71
C LEU A 665 0.04 37.23 -1.54
N LYS A 666 -0.31 38.34 -0.90
CA LYS A 666 0.64 39.44 -0.63
C LYS A 666 1.83 38.95 0.20
N GLU A 667 1.61 38.16 1.25
CA GLU A 667 2.68 37.59 2.07
C GLU A 667 3.50 36.52 1.32
N LEU A 668 2.89 35.71 0.45
CA LEU A 668 3.62 34.80 -0.44
C LEU A 668 4.53 35.57 -1.41
N LEU A 669 4.01 36.60 -2.07
CA LEU A 669 4.77 37.43 -3.01
C LEU A 669 5.93 38.16 -2.31
N LYS A 670 5.66 38.77 -1.16
CA LYS A 670 6.68 39.40 -0.30
C LYS A 670 7.76 38.41 0.11
N SER A 671 7.39 37.19 0.52
CA SER A 671 8.36 36.12 0.82
C SER A 671 9.19 35.75 -0.42
N ALA A 672 8.56 35.59 -1.59
CA ALA A 672 9.26 35.24 -2.83
C ALA A 672 10.21 36.34 -3.33
N ILE A 673 9.87 37.62 -3.15
CA ILE A 673 10.71 38.77 -3.52
C ILE A 673 11.95 38.89 -2.63
N LEU A 674 11.82 38.64 -1.33
CA LEU A 674 12.90 38.85 -0.35
C LEU A 674 13.97 37.74 -0.34
N HIS A 675 13.70 36.58 -0.94
CA HIS A 675 14.62 35.43 -0.92
C HIS A 675 15.45 35.31 -2.21
N ARG A 676 16.77 35.56 -2.10
CA ARG A 676 17.73 35.52 -3.24
C ARG A 676 17.77 34.21 -4.05
N ASN A 677 17.39 33.09 -3.45
CA ASN A 677 17.37 31.78 -4.10
C ASN A 677 16.06 31.53 -4.88
N ILE A 678 15.18 32.54 -5.00
CA ILE A 678 13.88 32.46 -5.67
C ILE A 678 13.83 33.49 -6.80
N SER A 679 13.18 33.13 -7.90
CA SER A 679 12.80 34.04 -8.99
C SER A 679 11.36 33.76 -9.37
N ILE A 680 10.49 34.76 -9.20
CA ILE A 680 9.12 34.70 -9.72
C ILE A 680 9.20 34.70 -11.24
N HIS A 681 8.78 33.61 -11.86
CA HIS A 681 8.65 33.49 -13.31
C HIS A 681 7.29 33.96 -13.81
N GLY A 682 6.26 33.93 -12.95
CA GLY A 682 4.94 34.44 -13.27
C GLY A 682 3.82 33.77 -12.48
N PHE A 683 2.63 33.72 -13.06
CA PHE A 683 1.40 33.26 -12.43
C PHE A 683 0.80 32.05 -13.15
N TYR A 684 0.22 31.13 -12.39
CA TYR A 684 -0.37 29.90 -12.93
C TYR A 684 -1.81 29.72 -12.42
N ALA A 685 -2.79 29.83 -13.30
CA ALA A 685 -4.21 29.54 -13.03
C ALA A 685 -4.64 28.25 -13.76
N HIS A 686 -5.65 27.57 -13.24
CA HIS A 686 -6.16 26.34 -13.86
C HIS A 686 -7.62 26.11 -13.46
N ALA A 687 -8.56 26.33 -14.38
CA ALA A 687 -9.99 26.14 -14.19
C ALA A 687 -10.35 24.64 -14.17
N GLY A 688 -10.12 23.97 -13.04
CA GLY A 688 -10.52 22.56 -12.83
C GLY A 688 -12.04 22.35 -12.76
N ASP A 689 -12.79 23.44 -12.59
CA ASP A 689 -14.24 23.58 -12.69
C ASP A 689 -14.76 23.64 -14.13
N SER A 690 -13.91 23.97 -15.12
CA SER A 690 -14.30 24.01 -16.54
C SER A 690 -14.76 22.66 -17.11
N TYR A 691 -14.44 21.55 -16.45
CA TYR A 691 -14.95 20.21 -16.76
C TYR A 691 -16.45 20.04 -16.44
N SER A 692 -17.07 21.02 -15.79
CA SER A 692 -18.53 21.10 -15.58
C SER A 692 -19.29 21.82 -16.71
N SER A 693 -18.58 22.43 -17.66
CA SER A 693 -19.15 23.08 -18.84
C SER A 693 -20.10 22.15 -19.62
N LYS A 694 -21.03 22.74 -20.37
CA LYS A 694 -21.94 22.04 -21.29
C LYS A 694 -22.01 22.69 -22.67
N THR A 695 -21.44 23.89 -22.80
CA THR A 695 -21.44 24.73 -23.99
C THR A 695 -20.07 25.39 -24.20
N GLU A 696 -19.87 25.96 -25.39
CA GLU A 696 -18.72 26.79 -25.69
C GLU A 696 -18.66 28.04 -24.79
N ASP A 697 -19.81 28.70 -24.58
CA ASP A 697 -19.93 29.90 -23.75
C ASP A 697 -19.52 29.66 -22.29
N ASP A 698 -19.86 28.49 -21.71
CA ASP A 698 -19.39 28.09 -20.37
C ASP A 698 -17.85 28.06 -20.34
N SER A 699 -17.23 27.41 -21.33
CA SER A 699 -15.77 27.26 -21.43
C SER A 699 -15.08 28.61 -21.67
N VAL A 700 -15.69 29.50 -22.44
CA VAL A 700 -15.23 30.88 -22.66
C VAL A 700 -15.31 31.70 -21.37
N SER A 701 -16.36 31.52 -20.56
CA SER A 701 -16.50 32.15 -19.24
C SER A 701 -15.42 31.69 -18.26
N TYR A 702 -15.09 30.40 -18.23
CA TYR A 702 -13.96 29.89 -17.45
C TYR A 702 -12.62 30.48 -17.95
N LEU A 703 -12.38 30.50 -19.26
CA LEU A 703 -11.16 31.08 -19.85
C LEU A 703 -11.00 32.58 -19.49
N LYS A 704 -12.10 33.34 -19.54
CA LYS A 704 -12.17 34.75 -19.11
C LYS A 704 -11.84 34.91 -17.62
N THR A 705 -12.28 33.96 -16.79
CA THR A 705 -11.98 33.93 -15.36
C THR A 705 -10.50 33.64 -15.11
N GLU A 706 -9.92 32.63 -15.77
CA GLU A 706 -8.47 32.33 -15.67
C GLU A 706 -7.62 33.56 -16.04
N LEU A 707 -7.95 34.22 -17.16
CA LEU A 707 -7.28 35.42 -17.63
C LEU A 707 -7.40 36.59 -16.64
N SER A 708 -8.61 36.86 -16.14
CA SER A 708 -8.84 37.93 -15.15
C SER A 708 -8.08 37.68 -13.84
N THR A 709 -8.01 36.41 -13.40
CA THR A 709 -7.30 35.97 -12.20
C THR A 709 -5.79 36.23 -12.29
N VAL A 710 -5.13 35.86 -13.40
CA VAL A 710 -3.68 36.10 -13.56
C VAL A 710 -3.34 37.59 -13.66
N LEU A 711 -4.18 38.39 -14.34
CA LEU A 711 -3.99 39.84 -14.47
C LEU A 711 -4.15 40.58 -13.14
N ALA A 712 -5.13 40.18 -12.32
CA ALA A 712 -5.30 40.73 -10.98
C ALA A 712 -4.08 40.46 -10.09
N ALA A 713 -3.47 39.27 -10.19
CA ALA A 713 -2.28 38.91 -9.43
C ALA A 713 -1.02 39.70 -9.87
N VAL A 714 -0.89 40.06 -11.15
CA VAL A 714 0.16 41.00 -11.62
C VAL A 714 0.01 42.37 -10.95
N LYS A 715 -1.22 42.88 -10.82
CA LYS A 715 -1.46 44.13 -10.08
C LYS A 715 -1.03 44.00 -8.62
N THR A 716 -1.40 42.91 -7.94
CA THR A 716 -1.00 42.67 -6.54
C THR A 716 0.51 42.51 -6.38
N LEU A 717 1.23 41.95 -7.35
CA LEU A 717 2.69 41.95 -7.38
C LEU A 717 3.27 43.37 -7.47
N ASN A 718 2.73 44.21 -8.36
CA ASN A 718 3.14 45.61 -8.47
C ASN A 718 2.87 46.40 -7.18
N ASP A 719 1.73 46.18 -6.53
CA ASP A 719 1.40 46.83 -5.26
C ASP A 719 2.36 46.39 -4.12
N VAL A 720 2.66 45.09 -4.03
CA VAL A 720 3.60 44.54 -3.03
C VAL A 720 5.03 45.02 -3.28
N SER A 721 5.50 45.03 -4.53
CA SER A 721 6.88 45.44 -4.87
C SER A 721 7.12 46.92 -4.59
N HIS A 722 6.14 47.80 -4.86
CA HIS A 722 6.17 49.20 -4.46
C HIS A 722 6.21 49.36 -2.94
N SER A 723 5.42 48.56 -2.19
CA SER A 723 5.43 48.62 -0.71
C SER A 723 6.76 48.20 -0.06
N LEU A 724 7.60 47.47 -0.80
CA LEU A 724 8.92 47.01 -0.37
C LEU A 724 10.08 47.88 -0.89
N ASP A 725 9.80 48.87 -1.76
CA ASP A 725 10.78 49.67 -2.51
C ASP A 725 11.71 48.80 -3.41
N ILE A 726 11.15 47.75 -4.04
CA ILE A 726 11.88 46.80 -4.92
C ILE A 726 11.23 46.78 -6.31
N THR A 727 11.43 47.83 -7.09
CA THR A 727 10.77 48.04 -8.40
C THR A 727 11.33 47.17 -9.54
N ASP A 728 12.54 46.62 -9.41
CA ASP A 728 13.16 45.77 -10.45
C ASP A 728 12.28 44.57 -10.83
N VAL A 729 11.53 44.02 -9.87
CA VAL A 729 10.63 42.87 -10.10
C VAL A 729 9.55 43.18 -11.13
N ASN A 730 9.10 44.43 -11.24
CA ASN A 730 8.04 44.86 -12.17
C ASN A 730 8.55 44.96 -13.62
N ASN A 731 9.87 45.03 -13.82
CA ASN A 731 10.49 45.09 -15.16
C ASN A 731 10.94 43.71 -15.66
N ARG A 732 10.82 42.65 -14.84
CA ARG A 732 11.20 41.29 -15.23
C ARG A 732 10.14 40.66 -16.12
N PRO A 733 10.51 39.84 -17.12
CA PRO A 733 9.54 39.08 -17.91
C PRO A 733 8.74 38.10 -17.05
N LEU A 734 7.42 38.17 -17.13
CA LEU A 734 6.47 37.29 -16.43
C LEU A 734 5.71 36.43 -17.45
N VAL A 735 5.46 35.18 -17.10
CA VAL A 735 4.56 34.28 -17.85
C VAL A 735 3.23 34.15 -17.12
N LEU A 736 2.14 34.41 -17.81
CA LEU A 736 0.78 34.23 -17.32
C LEU A 736 0.26 32.92 -17.91
N SER A 737 0.35 31.84 -17.13
CA SER A 737 0.00 30.49 -17.56
C SER A 737 -1.43 30.16 -17.13
N ILE A 738 -2.29 29.89 -18.10
CA ILE A 738 -3.72 29.58 -17.92
C ILE A 738 -4.08 28.28 -18.64
N GLY A 739 -5.16 27.60 -18.26
CA GLY A 739 -5.74 26.56 -19.10
C GLY A 739 -6.21 25.30 -18.38
N ALA A 740 -7.28 24.74 -18.91
CA ALA A 740 -7.65 23.35 -18.78
C ALA A 740 -8.00 22.83 -20.18
N THR A 741 -8.23 21.52 -20.34
CA THR A 741 -8.58 20.98 -21.66
C THR A 741 -9.83 21.63 -22.27
N PRO A 742 -10.92 21.92 -21.51
CA PRO A 742 -12.07 22.66 -22.03
C PRO A 742 -11.72 24.10 -22.45
N THR A 743 -11.03 24.87 -21.60
CA THR A 743 -10.69 26.28 -21.91
C THR A 743 -9.66 26.41 -23.04
N ALA A 744 -8.78 25.42 -23.20
CA ALA A 744 -7.83 25.33 -24.30
C ALA A 744 -8.49 25.03 -25.66
N HIS A 745 -9.64 24.35 -25.71
CA HIS A 745 -10.39 24.16 -26.95
C HIS A 745 -11.00 25.48 -27.48
N VAL A 746 -11.29 26.44 -26.60
CA VAL A 746 -11.87 27.75 -26.94
C VAL A 746 -10.85 28.90 -26.95
N VAL A 747 -9.54 28.58 -26.95
CA VAL A 747 -8.42 29.52 -26.88
C VAL A 747 -8.41 30.60 -27.97
N SER A 748 -9.02 30.33 -29.14
CA SER A 748 -9.21 31.31 -30.22
C SER A 748 -9.99 32.56 -29.78
N ASN A 749 -10.83 32.45 -28.75
CA ASN A 749 -11.59 33.56 -28.16
C ASN A 749 -10.74 34.52 -27.30
N LEU A 750 -9.45 34.24 -27.05
CA LEU A 750 -8.60 35.13 -26.25
C LEU A 750 -8.49 36.56 -26.81
N LYS A 751 -8.48 36.72 -28.14
CA LYS A 751 -8.41 38.05 -28.79
C LYS A 751 -9.67 38.88 -28.59
N SER A 752 -10.85 38.26 -28.54
CA SER A 752 -12.11 38.95 -28.22
C SER A 752 -12.19 39.23 -26.73
N LEU A 753 -11.86 38.26 -25.88
CA LEU A 753 -11.86 38.41 -24.41
C LEU A 753 -10.91 39.53 -23.93
N GLY A 754 -9.70 39.63 -24.46
CA GLY A 754 -8.77 40.71 -24.10
C GLY A 754 -9.33 42.11 -24.40
N LYS A 755 -10.01 42.26 -25.55
CA LYS A 755 -10.70 43.51 -25.92
C LYS A 755 -11.92 43.78 -25.04
N GLU A 756 -12.71 42.75 -24.73
CA GLU A 756 -13.91 42.86 -23.90
C GLU A 756 -13.57 43.25 -22.45
N LEU A 757 -12.50 42.68 -21.89
CA LEU A 757 -11.99 43.02 -20.57
C LEU A 757 -11.31 44.41 -20.52
N GLY A 758 -11.08 45.05 -21.68
CA GLY A 758 -10.36 46.33 -21.75
C GLY A 758 -8.90 46.22 -21.31
N VAL A 759 -8.30 45.04 -21.46
CA VAL A 759 -6.95 44.74 -20.95
C VAL A 759 -5.91 45.04 -22.02
N GLU A 760 -5.08 46.04 -21.76
CA GLU A 760 -3.73 46.07 -22.32
C GLU A 760 -2.87 45.12 -21.48
N PHE A 761 -2.29 44.11 -22.14
CA PHE A 761 -1.32 43.23 -21.48
C PHE A 761 -0.06 44.04 -21.15
N PRO A 762 0.47 43.99 -19.92
CA PRO A 762 1.70 44.71 -19.58
C PRO A 762 2.85 44.27 -20.48
N ASP A 763 3.69 45.20 -20.93
CA ASP A 763 4.79 44.94 -21.89
C ASP A 763 5.79 43.86 -21.41
N ASN A 764 5.89 43.63 -20.10
CA ASN A 764 6.73 42.60 -19.50
C ASN A 764 6.03 41.23 -19.33
N CYS A 765 4.75 41.10 -19.71
CA CYS A 765 3.97 39.88 -19.55
C CYS A 765 3.82 39.14 -20.88
N SER A 766 3.92 37.81 -20.84
CA SER A 766 3.64 36.91 -21.96
C SER A 766 2.60 35.87 -21.53
N LEU A 767 1.75 35.43 -22.46
CA LEU A 767 0.67 34.49 -22.18
C LEU A 767 1.12 33.04 -22.52
N GLU A 768 0.73 32.08 -21.70
CA GLU A 768 0.94 30.65 -21.92
C GLU A 768 -0.39 29.91 -21.72
N ILE A 769 -0.80 29.08 -22.69
CA ILE A 769 -1.91 28.14 -22.53
C ILE A 769 -1.34 26.75 -22.19
N HIS A 770 -2.00 26.02 -21.28
CA HIS A 770 -1.62 24.66 -20.94
C HIS A 770 -2.81 23.68 -20.96
N ALA A 771 -2.58 22.51 -21.55
CA ALA A 771 -3.55 21.43 -21.68
C ALA A 771 -2.82 20.08 -21.78
N GLY A 772 -3.55 18.97 -21.64
CA GLY A 772 -2.92 17.65 -21.78
C GLY A 772 -3.87 16.45 -21.86
N ASN A 773 -5.18 16.63 -21.69
CA ASN A 773 -6.14 15.56 -22.02
C ASN A 773 -6.51 15.59 -23.52
N TYR A 774 -6.46 16.77 -24.15
CA TYR A 774 -6.83 17.01 -25.55
C TYR A 774 -6.25 16.05 -26.62
N PRO A 775 -5.06 15.41 -26.49
CA PRO A 775 -4.61 14.47 -27.52
C PRO A 775 -5.47 13.20 -27.51
N PHE A 776 -5.95 12.80 -26.32
CA PHE A 776 -6.79 11.63 -26.15
C PHE A 776 -8.28 11.99 -26.24
N ASN A 777 -8.70 13.05 -25.53
CA ASN A 777 -10.09 13.28 -25.13
C ASN A 777 -10.73 12.06 -24.44
N ASP A 778 -11.90 12.28 -23.86
CA ASP A 778 -12.71 11.24 -23.22
C ASP A 778 -14.20 11.64 -23.21
N LEU A 779 -15.06 10.79 -22.67
CA LEU A 779 -16.49 11.10 -22.56
C LEU A 779 -16.75 12.30 -21.64
N GLN A 780 -15.88 12.58 -20.66
CA GLN A 780 -15.94 13.80 -19.86
C GLN A 780 -15.67 15.04 -20.73
N GLN A 781 -14.63 15.05 -21.60
CA GLN A 781 -14.42 16.17 -22.52
C GLN A 781 -15.56 16.28 -23.54
N LEU A 782 -16.04 15.17 -24.09
CA LEU A 782 -17.16 15.18 -25.04
C LEU A 782 -18.44 15.79 -24.43
N ALA A 783 -18.68 15.57 -23.14
CA ALA A 783 -19.83 16.15 -22.44
C ALA A 783 -19.74 17.68 -22.22
N THR A 784 -18.56 18.29 -22.39
CA THR A 784 -18.40 19.75 -22.28
C THR A 784 -18.94 20.55 -23.48
N GLY A 785 -19.22 19.87 -24.60
CA GLY A 785 -19.71 20.48 -25.84
C GLY A 785 -18.61 21.13 -26.72
N VAL A 786 -17.39 21.33 -26.21
CA VAL A 786 -16.29 21.96 -26.99
C VAL A 786 -15.37 20.97 -27.71
N VAL A 787 -15.50 19.67 -27.44
CA VAL A 787 -14.82 18.61 -28.21
C VAL A 787 -15.75 18.14 -29.34
N PRO A 788 -15.29 18.10 -30.61
CA PRO A 788 -16.12 17.65 -31.73
C PRO A 788 -16.69 16.24 -31.48
N PRO A 789 -18.00 16.02 -31.68
CA PRO A 789 -18.58 14.69 -31.60
C PRO A 789 -18.06 13.79 -32.74
N PRO A 790 -18.11 12.46 -32.59
CA PRO A 790 -17.80 11.55 -33.69
C PRO A 790 -18.68 11.83 -34.91
N ASP A 791 -18.08 11.87 -36.09
CA ASP A 791 -18.80 12.09 -37.35
C ASP A 791 -19.80 10.94 -37.61
N PRO A 792 -21.13 11.19 -37.69
CA PRO A 792 -22.11 10.14 -37.96
C PRO A 792 -21.96 9.46 -39.33
N ALA A 793 -21.38 10.16 -40.32
CA ALA A 793 -21.12 9.61 -41.65
C ALA A 793 -19.83 8.77 -41.71
N PHE A 794 -18.88 9.03 -40.80
CA PHE A 794 -17.61 8.32 -40.69
C PHE A 794 -17.35 7.92 -39.22
N PRO A 795 -18.03 6.90 -38.68
CA PRO A 795 -17.96 6.54 -37.25
C PRO A 795 -16.57 6.14 -36.74
N GLY A 796 -15.60 5.87 -37.62
CA GLY A 796 -14.19 5.72 -37.25
C GLY A 796 -13.49 7.04 -36.88
N ASN A 797 -14.00 8.19 -37.30
CA ASN A 797 -13.41 9.52 -37.09
C ASN A 797 -13.85 10.13 -35.75
N SER A 798 -13.68 9.37 -34.66
CA SER A 798 -13.92 9.86 -33.30
C SER A 798 -12.79 10.79 -32.83
N SER A 799 -13.13 11.87 -32.13
CA SER A 799 -12.19 12.71 -31.37
C SER A 799 -11.58 11.98 -30.16
N LEU A 800 -12.16 10.86 -29.75
CA LEU A 800 -11.72 10.04 -28.61
C LEU A 800 -10.67 9.02 -29.06
N ALA A 801 -9.40 9.30 -28.79
CA ALA A 801 -8.28 8.46 -29.20
C ALA A 801 -8.06 7.26 -28.28
N CYS A 802 -8.39 7.40 -27.00
CA CYS A 802 -8.18 6.37 -25.97
C CYS A 802 -9.41 5.49 -25.80
N THR A 803 -9.26 4.18 -25.97
CA THR A 803 -10.31 3.19 -25.73
C THR A 803 -9.77 2.00 -24.93
N VAL A 804 -10.66 1.31 -24.23
CA VAL A 804 -10.33 -0.01 -23.64
C VAL A 804 -11.04 -1.09 -24.45
N ASN A 805 -10.26 -2.01 -25.00
CA ASN A 805 -10.72 -3.20 -25.71
C ASN A 805 -11.13 -4.25 -24.67
N VAL A 806 -12.37 -4.73 -24.75
CA VAL A 806 -12.99 -5.65 -23.77
C VAL A 806 -13.64 -6.81 -24.47
N GLU A 807 -13.95 -7.90 -23.77
CA GLU A 807 -14.61 -9.08 -24.32
C GLU A 807 -15.89 -9.42 -23.55
N VAL A 808 -16.96 -9.71 -24.29
CA VAL A 808 -18.25 -10.14 -23.73
C VAL A 808 -18.12 -11.57 -23.23
N VAL A 809 -18.13 -11.75 -21.91
CA VAL A 809 -18.00 -13.06 -21.25
C VAL A 809 -19.36 -13.72 -20.96
N SER A 810 -20.45 -12.96 -20.92
CA SER A 810 -21.82 -13.49 -20.73
C SER A 810 -22.87 -12.54 -21.29
N VAL A 811 -24.00 -13.09 -21.73
CA VAL A 811 -25.19 -12.33 -22.16
C VAL A 811 -26.39 -12.82 -21.33
N TYR A 812 -27.21 -11.89 -20.83
CA TYR A 812 -28.36 -12.17 -19.95
C TYR A 812 -29.65 -11.56 -20.53
N PRO A 813 -30.35 -12.27 -21.44
CA PRO A 813 -31.57 -11.76 -22.09
C PRO A 813 -32.65 -11.30 -21.11
N ASN A 814 -32.94 -12.11 -20.09
CA ASN A 814 -33.96 -11.83 -19.06
C ASN A 814 -33.75 -10.52 -18.26
N ARG A 815 -32.55 -9.90 -18.33
CA ARG A 815 -32.25 -8.61 -17.69
C ARG A 815 -31.94 -7.49 -18.70
N ASN A 816 -31.77 -7.85 -19.98
CA ASN A 816 -31.22 -7.03 -21.04
C ASN A 816 -29.80 -6.50 -20.74
N GLU A 817 -28.90 -7.40 -20.33
CA GLU A 817 -27.55 -7.07 -19.81
C GLU A 817 -26.45 -7.98 -20.39
N ALA A 818 -25.29 -7.42 -20.72
CA ALA A 818 -24.10 -8.20 -21.11
C ALA A 818 -22.94 -7.94 -20.13
N LEU A 819 -22.17 -8.97 -19.80
CA LEU A 819 -21.01 -8.91 -18.91
C LEU A 819 -19.74 -8.87 -19.74
N VAL A 820 -18.82 -7.96 -19.41
CA VAL A 820 -17.49 -7.85 -20.02
C VAL A 820 -16.38 -8.06 -18.98
N ASN A 821 -15.22 -8.57 -19.42
CA ASN A 821 -14.01 -8.77 -18.61
C ASN A 821 -13.23 -7.46 -18.31
N SER A 822 -13.95 -6.38 -18.02
CA SER A 822 -13.36 -5.07 -17.75
C SER A 822 -14.15 -4.36 -16.67
N GLY A 823 -13.49 -4.12 -15.53
CA GLY A 823 -14.05 -3.40 -14.39
C GLY A 823 -13.24 -2.15 -14.02
N VAL A 824 -13.36 -1.74 -12.76
CA VAL A 824 -12.67 -0.57 -12.17
C VAL A 824 -11.18 -0.55 -12.48
N LEU A 825 -10.48 -1.69 -12.46
CA LEU A 825 -9.04 -1.70 -12.73
C LEU A 825 -8.70 -1.44 -14.18
N ALA A 826 -9.58 -1.72 -15.14
CA ALA A 826 -9.30 -1.48 -16.55
C ALA A 826 -9.74 -0.08 -17.04
N ILE A 827 -10.76 0.53 -16.42
CA ILE A 827 -11.38 1.79 -16.91
C ILE A 827 -11.48 2.92 -15.87
N GLY A 828 -11.16 2.66 -14.60
CA GLY A 828 -11.39 3.59 -13.49
C GLY A 828 -12.82 3.54 -12.92
N ARG A 829 -13.07 4.35 -11.88
CA ARG A 829 -14.40 4.58 -11.28
C ARG A 829 -14.73 6.07 -11.23
N GLU A 830 -14.50 6.75 -12.35
CA GLU A 830 -14.69 8.19 -12.46
C GLU A 830 -16.16 8.50 -12.80
N PRO A 831 -16.85 9.35 -12.01
CA PRO A 831 -18.14 9.89 -12.41
C PRO A 831 -17.95 10.93 -13.53
N GLY A 832 -18.87 10.98 -14.49
CA GLY A 832 -18.88 11.96 -15.56
C GLY A 832 -20.30 12.41 -15.89
N GLN A 833 -20.43 13.49 -16.66
CA GLN A 833 -21.72 13.98 -17.15
C GLN A 833 -22.33 13.06 -18.22
N TYR A 834 -21.48 12.31 -18.94
CA TYR A 834 -21.93 11.26 -19.86
C TYR A 834 -22.48 10.05 -19.08
N PRO A 835 -23.56 9.37 -19.51
CA PRO A 835 -24.10 8.21 -18.78
C PRO A 835 -23.15 7.01 -18.65
N GLY A 836 -23.16 6.36 -17.48
CA GLY A 836 -22.38 5.16 -17.19
C GLY A 836 -20.89 5.40 -16.88
N PHE A 837 -20.10 4.33 -16.85
CA PHE A 837 -18.64 4.39 -16.65
C PHE A 837 -17.84 4.32 -17.98
N GLY A 838 -18.54 4.17 -19.09
CA GLY A 838 -18.00 4.08 -20.44
C GLY A 838 -19.11 3.82 -21.45
N ARG A 839 -18.85 4.00 -22.75
CA ARG A 839 -19.80 3.84 -23.86
C ARG A 839 -19.26 2.81 -24.85
N VAL A 840 -20.12 1.91 -25.35
CA VAL A 840 -19.73 0.98 -26.40
C VAL A 840 -19.68 1.72 -27.74
N ARG A 841 -18.50 1.81 -28.35
CA ARG A 841 -18.30 2.46 -29.65
C ARG A 841 -19.00 1.67 -30.76
N GLY A 842 -19.71 2.36 -31.64
CA GLY A 842 -20.57 1.78 -32.69
C GLY A 842 -21.89 1.20 -32.18
N LYS A 843 -22.17 1.30 -30.87
CA LYS A 843 -23.40 0.84 -30.22
C LYS A 843 -23.80 1.83 -29.11
N GLU A 844 -23.89 3.11 -29.44
CA GLU A 844 -23.90 4.25 -28.49
C GLU A 844 -25.08 4.27 -27.50
N LYS A 845 -26.13 3.46 -27.72
CA LYS A 845 -27.20 3.22 -26.74
C LYS A 845 -26.74 2.38 -25.54
N TRP A 846 -25.62 1.65 -25.67
CA TRP A 846 -25.09 0.75 -24.65
C TRP A 846 -23.94 1.41 -23.90
N VAL A 847 -24.07 1.43 -22.58
CA VAL A 847 -23.10 1.99 -21.64
C VAL A 847 -22.68 0.95 -20.62
N LEU A 848 -21.47 1.09 -20.08
CA LEU A 848 -20.99 0.31 -18.95
C LEU A 848 -21.69 0.82 -17.68
N GLY A 849 -22.93 0.40 -17.44
CA GLY A 849 -23.80 0.95 -16.40
C GLY A 849 -23.41 0.56 -14.97
N ARG A 850 -22.72 -0.58 -14.78
CA ARG A 850 -22.25 -1.05 -13.46
C ARG A 850 -20.88 -1.70 -13.58
N ILE A 851 -20.03 -1.53 -12.57
CA ILE A 851 -18.68 -2.10 -12.53
C ILE A 851 -18.33 -2.69 -11.17
N SER A 852 -17.59 -3.79 -11.21
CA SER A 852 -16.84 -4.42 -10.12
C SER A 852 -15.34 -4.30 -10.44
N GLN A 853 -14.45 -4.96 -9.69
CA GLN A 853 -12.99 -4.84 -9.91
C GLN A 853 -12.55 -5.22 -11.33
N GLU A 854 -12.84 -6.46 -11.76
CA GLU A 854 -12.44 -7.02 -13.08
C GLU A 854 -13.60 -7.17 -14.07
N HIS A 855 -14.83 -6.86 -13.65
CA HIS A 855 -16.04 -7.13 -14.42
C HIS A 855 -16.88 -5.88 -14.57
N GLY A 856 -17.51 -5.71 -15.72
CA GLY A 856 -18.42 -4.61 -16.00
C GLY A 856 -19.68 -5.11 -16.70
N VAL A 857 -20.81 -4.47 -16.44
CA VAL A 857 -22.10 -4.83 -17.01
C VAL A 857 -22.56 -3.74 -17.95
N LEU A 858 -22.70 -4.10 -19.22
CA LEU A 858 -23.31 -3.31 -20.27
C LEU A 858 -24.82 -3.30 -20.09
N THR A 859 -25.39 -2.09 -20.15
CA THR A 859 -26.82 -1.83 -20.02
C THR A 859 -27.22 -0.76 -21.05
N LEU A 860 -28.48 -0.74 -21.46
CA LEU A 860 -29.01 0.42 -22.20
C LEU A 860 -28.92 1.69 -21.36
N ASP A 861 -28.54 2.80 -21.99
CA ASP A 861 -28.64 4.13 -21.43
C ASP A 861 -30.11 4.52 -21.25
N ARG A 862 -30.55 4.55 -19.99
CA ARG A 862 -31.92 4.97 -19.61
C ARG A 862 -32.04 6.46 -19.31
N GLY A 863 -30.94 7.22 -19.40
CA GLY A 863 -30.93 8.66 -19.20
C GLY A 863 -31.56 9.44 -20.35
N ASN A 864 -31.50 8.89 -21.57
CA ASN A 864 -32.05 9.50 -22.78
C ASN A 864 -33.39 8.84 -23.19
N LYS A 865 -34.51 9.49 -22.86
CA LYS A 865 -35.86 8.97 -23.16
C LYS A 865 -36.13 8.79 -24.65
N ASP A 866 -35.50 9.58 -25.51
CA ASP A 866 -35.67 9.51 -26.97
C ASP A 866 -34.81 8.39 -27.60
N LYS A 867 -33.89 7.80 -26.83
CA LYS A 867 -33.07 6.63 -27.22
C LYS A 867 -33.41 5.36 -26.44
N ALA A 868 -34.51 5.34 -25.69
CA ALA A 868 -35.01 4.18 -24.96
C ALA A 868 -35.55 3.11 -25.94
N GLY A 869 -34.63 2.41 -26.61
CA GLY A 869 -34.95 1.41 -27.61
C GLY A 869 -35.26 0.03 -27.02
N GLU A 870 -36.04 -0.74 -27.75
CA GLU A 870 -36.31 -2.17 -27.56
C GLU A 870 -35.09 -3.05 -27.96
N ASP A 871 -33.87 -2.51 -27.87
CA ASP A 871 -32.65 -3.18 -28.31
C ASP A 871 -32.35 -4.35 -27.36
N GLU A 872 -32.68 -5.56 -27.83
CA GLU A 872 -32.40 -6.81 -27.14
C GLU A 872 -30.89 -7.12 -27.12
N VAL A 873 -30.37 -7.41 -25.94
CA VAL A 873 -28.95 -7.68 -25.69
C VAL A 873 -28.41 -8.85 -26.52
N GLU A 874 -29.25 -9.84 -26.82
CA GLU A 874 -28.89 -11.03 -27.62
C GLU A 874 -28.85 -10.76 -29.13
N LYS A 875 -29.49 -9.69 -29.60
CA LYS A 875 -29.29 -9.13 -30.93
C LYS A 875 -28.07 -8.20 -30.96
N ALA A 876 -27.83 -7.48 -29.86
CA ALA A 876 -26.75 -6.51 -29.73
C ALA A 876 -25.36 -7.14 -29.50
N PHE A 877 -25.26 -8.27 -28.78
CA PHE A 877 -23.98 -8.85 -28.36
C PHE A 877 -23.92 -10.37 -28.45
N LYS A 878 -22.70 -10.90 -28.65
CA LYS A 878 -22.40 -12.34 -28.56
C LYS A 878 -21.29 -12.61 -27.56
N VAL A 879 -21.32 -13.76 -26.88
CA VAL A 879 -20.20 -14.19 -26.03
C VAL A 879 -18.96 -14.43 -26.88
N GLY A 880 -17.80 -13.93 -26.43
CA GLY A 880 -16.55 -13.89 -27.19
C GLY A 880 -16.43 -12.68 -28.14
N GLU A 881 -17.45 -11.82 -28.24
CA GLU A 881 -17.35 -10.59 -29.01
C GLU A 881 -16.43 -9.59 -28.30
N LYS A 882 -15.45 -9.05 -29.03
CA LYS A 882 -14.59 -7.97 -28.54
C LYS A 882 -15.14 -6.61 -28.95
N LEU A 883 -15.12 -5.68 -28.00
CA LEU A 883 -15.74 -4.37 -28.08
C LEU A 883 -14.73 -3.28 -27.72
N ALA A 884 -14.88 -2.11 -28.34
CA ALA A 884 -14.18 -0.90 -27.93
C ALA A 884 -15.06 -0.09 -26.97
N LEU A 885 -14.56 0.18 -25.77
CA LEU A 885 -15.18 1.13 -24.84
C LEU A 885 -14.52 2.50 -24.96
N ASP A 886 -15.32 3.51 -25.28
CA ASP A 886 -15.00 4.89 -24.94
C ASP A 886 -15.10 5.04 -23.41
N ILE A 887 -14.13 5.72 -22.81
CA ILE A 887 -13.94 5.80 -21.36
C ILE A 887 -14.34 7.17 -20.80
N GLN A 888 -14.70 7.23 -19.51
CA GLN A 888 -15.07 8.50 -18.86
C GLN A 888 -13.93 9.48 -18.73
N HIS A 889 -12.76 9.02 -18.30
CA HIS A 889 -11.62 9.88 -18.00
C HIS A 889 -10.32 9.20 -18.45
N ALA A 890 -9.70 9.73 -19.51
CA ALA A 890 -8.54 9.14 -20.16
C ALA A 890 -7.35 9.02 -19.23
N CYS A 891 -7.07 10.05 -18.41
CA CYS A 891 -5.96 10.06 -17.47
C CYS A 891 -6.02 8.92 -16.44
N VAL A 892 -7.23 8.52 -16.03
CA VAL A 892 -7.45 7.51 -14.98
C VAL A 892 -7.48 6.10 -15.55
N ALA A 893 -8.16 5.86 -16.67
CA ALA A 893 -8.07 4.55 -17.33
C ALA A 893 -6.63 4.29 -17.79
N ALA A 894 -5.98 5.29 -18.41
CA ALA A 894 -4.57 5.21 -18.80
C ALA A 894 -3.61 5.23 -17.60
N ALA A 895 -4.07 5.33 -16.35
CA ALA A 895 -3.22 5.09 -15.18
C ALA A 895 -3.03 3.60 -14.87
N SER A 896 -3.91 2.73 -15.36
CA SER A 896 -4.01 1.33 -14.92
C SER A 896 -3.45 0.27 -15.88
N HIS A 897 -2.95 0.66 -17.06
CA HIS A 897 -2.41 -0.27 -18.07
C HIS A 897 -0.90 -0.10 -18.25
N ASP A 898 -0.08 -1.11 -18.00
CA ASP A 898 1.38 -0.99 -18.05
C ASP A 898 1.97 -0.78 -19.47
N TRP A 899 1.13 -0.88 -20.50
CA TRP A 899 1.44 -0.57 -21.89
C TRP A 899 0.17 -0.16 -22.64
N TYR A 900 0.32 0.49 -23.80
CA TYR A 900 -0.76 0.87 -24.69
C TYR A 900 -0.51 0.28 -26.08
N PHE A 901 -1.51 -0.40 -26.66
CA PHE A 901 -1.45 -0.79 -28.06
C PHE A 901 -1.79 0.40 -28.95
N VAL A 902 -0.92 0.71 -29.91
CA VAL A 902 -1.07 1.87 -30.80
C VAL A 902 -1.65 1.40 -32.11
N LEU A 903 -2.76 2.01 -32.54
CA LEU A 903 -3.54 1.61 -33.71
C LEU A 903 -3.42 2.64 -34.85
N ASP A 904 -3.41 2.16 -36.09
CA ASP A 904 -3.58 2.97 -37.30
C ASP A 904 -5.05 3.28 -37.63
N ASP A 905 -5.30 3.83 -38.83
CA ASP A 905 -6.63 4.16 -39.36
C ASP A 905 -7.52 2.95 -39.64
N LYS A 906 -6.96 1.74 -39.66
CA LYS A 906 -7.62 0.45 -39.93
C LYS A 906 -7.68 -0.43 -38.68
N GLU A 907 -7.44 0.15 -37.51
CA GLU A 907 -7.38 -0.55 -36.23
C GLU A 907 -6.31 -1.67 -36.18
N ILE A 908 -5.26 -1.57 -36.99
CA ILE A 908 -4.09 -2.45 -36.96
C ILE A 908 -3.09 -1.92 -35.95
N VAL A 909 -2.55 -2.80 -35.11
CA VAL A 909 -1.51 -2.48 -34.14
C VAL A 909 -0.21 -2.16 -34.86
N VAL A 910 0.28 -0.93 -34.73
CA VAL A 910 1.53 -0.46 -35.34
C VAL A 910 2.69 -0.35 -34.36
N ASP A 911 2.40 -0.18 -33.06
CA ASP A 911 3.41 0.02 -32.01
C ASP A 911 2.86 -0.33 -30.62
N VAL A 912 3.74 -0.40 -29.60
CA VAL A 912 3.39 -0.58 -28.19
C VAL A 912 4.13 0.45 -27.32
N TRP A 913 3.39 1.39 -26.73
CA TRP A 913 3.97 2.45 -25.90
C TRP A 913 3.90 2.14 -24.42
N TYR A 914 4.87 2.67 -23.65
CA TYR A 914 5.08 2.31 -22.25
C TYR A 914 5.06 3.54 -21.34
N PRO A 915 4.02 3.71 -20.50
CA PRO A 915 3.89 4.89 -19.64
C PRO A 915 4.83 4.90 -18.42
N TRP A 916 5.20 6.10 -17.99
CA TRP A 916 5.93 6.33 -16.74
C TRP A 916 5.00 6.13 -15.53
N ARG A 917 5.32 5.14 -14.68
CA ARG A 917 4.49 4.69 -13.54
C ARG A 917 5.13 4.95 -12.19
N GLY A 918 4.30 5.27 -11.19
CA GLY A 918 4.72 5.57 -9.81
C GLY A 918 4.98 7.05 -9.56
N TRP A 919 5.59 7.36 -8.41
CA TRP A 919 5.79 8.73 -7.92
C TRP A 919 7.26 9.15 -7.77
N MET A 920 8.18 8.19 -7.62
CA MET A 920 9.63 8.39 -7.58
C MET A 920 10.28 7.99 -8.92
#